data_AF-A0A9P1GBR8-F1
#
_entry.id   AF-A0A9P1GBR8-F1
#
_cell.length_a   1.000
_cell.length_b   1.000
_cell.length_c   1.000
_cell.angle_alpha   90.00
_cell.angle_beta   90.00
_cell.angle_gamma   90.00
#
_symmetry.space_group_name_H-M   'P 1'
#
loop_
_entity.id
_entity.type
_entity.pdbx_description
1 polymer ?
#
loop_
_entity_poly.entity_id
_entity_poly.type
_entity_poly.pdbx_seq_one_letter_code
_entity_poly.pdbx_strand_id
1 'polypeptide(L)'
;MNVICWTAGGQFPDALRLSTRAQLGTHVGTASVFMVADSLPLRRIGKKVEAALHVSTSALLAWMFPADKNYGRQAEGALRAMAGLMTANGLALLKSRARTQQGHQVGRLLTPKQRSVFWPDSFPDYGVRDKRVAIDELVHLQLVAVRAPNIGFECYGSDVADAAVLYQWLGPSRYVGVASVQRRTRPGLPGPAQRLWEHCLLQFRPALKGSQLRKYKLFRRAPACQQGFLICRCGPSAMMFAAEQVEIRCHRPPANTTKRKKLKCNNLARSRPPRSGRGYVPHHVRQGTFEGSFAAVQFDRAKARVLDAMRFNSLRLQYQDVVSNLQLDFRSAYRHFQQTWLAKSGAFGPLDIRSPNHWRLALLYISTFGCSLHWRSLDKHWGSSCAALLLWKRAKAWLGQRRRSIFQQKVDSLLHSRRLPSTRGATITVPRPCFVPAVKKAIRTALSQHPHWDPLLRQHVLQSTRIVLGKEITFADKQNCGARSQDFDWGPLAQCDDSTLADAICGKGCSRVECNWKVPLQPTPQADIAAVKRSLANWANNFAWPGTHKQICGKAAAKLSCSRKWQELHAAWRKQRASYLAHTCQFSGPGLIICPDDKVKQYKWKASRALAFVVRQTIFSDEVWGLKDARADMEKKMDRLAAPRRAGLCDRCGGRCHPLQGITADAGQFFEAVSSNSACENLGSILRLAKQNGFSAVTVAGRRTVFFGGCVYRSFQSCKVFHFNDLFWLFAAAVSMKYATRDFGRRQGERFHWPDRLWNHMVARGRYVDDVLWVSRALCIDCLTAAVPVMYTVPFDVQAMSTDGKLTWLDFEISLPEMRWSVKKKPFVPRLPWAVSQRYAFSIISGRVSRWQEMRLLPEDFAEALVDVFAAFKQAGWQKKHLRKAVFRVAQRKAGVLEGAPQCEDKVVEEIRKLRDSLKPCATTPTTPSKVGNQSQAHLTPKSKSHLKTLLSFMQNGELQHLADMAQAVSWEDIEEQLQNQSLASLKEYLGTRLPSSEIPARKPAAVSKVLQLAKRALPH
;
A
#
# COMPACT_ATOMS: atom_id res chain seq x y z
N MET A 1 -33.03 -30.33 24.94
CA MET A 1 -33.62 -31.64 25.29
C MET A 1 -35.14 -31.57 25.33
N ASN A 2 -35.76 -30.63 26.06
CA ASN A 2 -37.23 -30.48 26.11
C ASN A 2 -37.88 -30.43 24.71
N VAL A 3 -37.31 -29.64 23.78
CA VAL A 3 -37.79 -29.57 22.39
C VAL A 3 -37.69 -30.92 21.65
N ILE A 4 -36.71 -31.76 21.97
CA ILE A 4 -36.55 -33.09 21.38
C ILE A 4 -37.55 -34.06 22.02
N CYS A 5 -37.68 -34.09 23.35
CA CYS A 5 -38.67 -34.92 24.06
C CYS A 5 -40.11 -34.62 23.61
N TRP A 6 -40.43 -33.34 23.37
CA TRP A 6 -41.72 -32.89 22.84
C TRP A 6 -42.08 -33.59 21.51
N THR A 7 -41.11 -33.89 20.65
CA THR A 7 -41.40 -34.60 19.38
C THR A 7 -41.83 -36.05 19.58
N ALA A 8 -41.38 -36.67 20.67
CA ALA A 8 -41.74 -38.02 21.06
C ALA A 8 -42.98 -38.07 21.99
N GLY A 9 -43.62 -36.93 22.26
CA GLY A 9 -44.76 -36.84 23.17
C GLY A 9 -44.42 -37.03 24.66
N GLY A 10 -43.13 -37.04 25.02
CA GLY A 10 -42.66 -37.27 26.39
C GLY A 10 -42.21 -36.01 27.12
N GLN A 11 -42.18 -36.08 28.45
CA GLN A 11 -41.59 -35.05 29.31
C GLN A 11 -40.07 -35.25 29.46
N PHE A 12 -39.35 -34.25 29.98
CA PHE A 12 -37.91 -34.33 30.22
C PHE A 12 -37.64 -35.35 31.35
N PRO A 13 -36.90 -36.45 31.10
CA PRO A 13 -36.66 -37.48 32.10
C PRO A 13 -35.93 -36.93 33.33
N ASP A 14 -36.40 -37.24 34.54
CA ASP A 14 -35.78 -36.76 35.78
C ASP A 14 -34.35 -37.29 35.96
N ALA A 15 -34.06 -38.50 35.47
CA ALA A 15 -32.71 -39.07 35.42
C ALA A 15 -31.70 -38.19 34.65
N LEU A 16 -32.15 -37.38 33.68
CA LEU A 16 -31.30 -36.45 32.93
C LEU A 16 -31.05 -35.12 33.65
N ARG A 17 -31.76 -34.83 34.76
CA ARG A 17 -31.51 -33.64 35.59
C ARG A 17 -30.21 -33.76 36.39
N LEU A 18 -29.79 -34.98 36.70
CA LEU A 18 -28.55 -35.30 37.43
C LEU A 18 -27.31 -35.40 36.51
N SER A 19 -27.49 -35.29 35.19
CA SER A 19 -26.39 -35.40 34.22
C SER A 19 -25.47 -34.17 34.23
N THR A 20 -24.16 -34.38 34.12
CA THR A 20 -23.21 -33.28 33.87
C THR A 20 -23.53 -32.58 32.54
N ARG A 21 -23.11 -31.31 32.39
CA ARG A 21 -23.32 -30.54 31.13
C ARG A 21 -22.75 -31.25 29.89
N ALA A 22 -21.66 -32.00 30.03
CA ALA A 22 -21.06 -32.78 28.96
C ALA A 22 -21.90 -34.02 28.59
N GLN A 23 -22.38 -34.76 29.59
CA GLN A 23 -23.32 -35.88 29.40
C GLN A 23 -24.62 -35.40 28.76
N LEU A 24 -25.21 -34.32 29.26
CA LEU A 24 -26.44 -33.74 28.71
C LEU A 24 -26.29 -33.36 27.24
N GLY A 25 -25.15 -32.76 26.86
CA GLY A 25 -24.85 -32.46 25.46
C GLY A 25 -24.74 -33.71 24.57
N THR A 26 -24.17 -34.79 25.11
CA THR A 26 -24.10 -36.10 24.45
C THR A 26 -25.50 -36.69 24.27
N HIS A 27 -26.33 -36.70 25.31
CA HIS A 27 -27.71 -37.19 25.25
C HIS A 27 -28.55 -36.42 24.22
N VAL A 28 -28.45 -35.09 24.21
CA VAL A 28 -29.12 -34.24 23.20
C VAL A 28 -28.67 -34.61 21.78
N GLY A 29 -27.36 -34.74 21.58
CA GLY A 29 -26.81 -35.08 20.27
C GLY A 29 -27.25 -36.48 19.79
N THR A 30 -27.19 -37.47 20.68
CA THR A 30 -27.60 -38.85 20.41
C THR A 30 -29.10 -38.95 20.14
N ALA A 31 -29.95 -38.35 20.98
CA ALA A 31 -31.39 -38.34 20.81
C ALA A 31 -31.81 -37.68 19.49
N SER A 32 -31.12 -36.60 19.08
CA SER A 32 -31.39 -35.93 17.80
C SER A 32 -31.16 -36.86 16.59
N VAL A 33 -30.12 -37.68 16.64
CA VAL A 33 -29.80 -38.64 15.56
C VAL A 33 -30.84 -39.74 15.50
N PHE A 34 -31.20 -40.35 16.63
CA PHE A 34 -32.23 -41.40 16.68
C PHE A 34 -33.61 -40.89 16.24
N MET A 35 -34.01 -39.69 16.69
CA MET A 35 -35.26 -39.05 16.26
C MET A 35 -35.40 -38.96 14.73
N VAL A 36 -34.32 -38.68 14.00
CA VAL A 36 -34.34 -38.67 12.53
C VAL A 36 -34.26 -40.07 11.96
N ALA A 37 -33.49 -40.97 12.58
CA ALA A 37 -33.36 -42.36 12.16
C ALA A 37 -34.70 -43.09 12.10
N ASP A 38 -35.55 -42.90 13.11
CA ASP A 38 -36.90 -43.47 13.18
C ASP A 38 -37.80 -42.97 12.05
N SER A 39 -37.50 -41.79 11.50
CA SER A 39 -38.21 -41.21 10.36
C SER A 39 -37.65 -41.60 8.99
N LEU A 40 -36.47 -42.25 8.92
CA LEU A 40 -35.84 -42.63 7.63
C LEU A 40 -36.59 -43.72 6.85
N PRO A 41 -37.21 -44.74 7.48
CA PRO A 41 -38.05 -45.71 6.79
C PRO A 41 -39.27 -45.07 6.13
N LEU A 42 -39.76 -43.96 6.69
CA LEU A 42 -40.94 -43.27 6.18
C LEU A 42 -40.66 -42.57 4.84
N ARG A 43 -41.72 -42.30 4.08
CA ARG A 43 -41.63 -41.62 2.78
C ARG A 43 -41.12 -40.17 2.92
N ARG A 44 -41.45 -39.50 4.01
CA ARG A 44 -41.05 -38.11 4.32
C ARG A 44 -40.71 -37.99 5.80
N ILE A 45 -39.82 -37.05 6.14
CA ILE A 45 -39.57 -36.68 7.53
C ILE A 45 -40.80 -35.94 8.07
N GLY A 46 -41.20 -36.21 9.31
CA GLY A 46 -42.32 -35.54 9.95
C GLY A 46 -42.04 -34.05 10.20
N LYS A 47 -43.04 -33.18 9.97
CA LYS A 47 -42.90 -31.72 10.17
C LYS A 47 -42.49 -31.35 11.61
N LYS A 48 -42.96 -32.10 12.61
CA LYS A 48 -42.58 -31.91 14.03
C LYS A 48 -41.07 -32.12 14.25
N VAL A 49 -40.51 -33.16 13.63
CA VAL A 49 -39.07 -33.47 13.69
C VAL A 49 -38.25 -32.36 13.03
N GLU A 50 -38.65 -31.89 11.84
CA GLU A 50 -37.99 -30.78 11.14
C GLU A 50 -38.01 -29.48 11.97
N ALA A 51 -39.16 -29.14 12.56
CA ALA A 51 -39.31 -27.96 13.41
C ALA A 51 -38.42 -28.04 14.66
N ALA A 52 -38.37 -29.19 15.33
CA ALA A 52 -37.55 -29.40 16.51
C ALA A 52 -36.05 -29.26 16.23
N LEU A 53 -35.57 -29.81 15.10
CA LEU A 53 -34.19 -29.64 14.65
C LEU A 53 -33.88 -28.17 14.35
N HIS A 54 -34.78 -27.47 13.65
CA HIS A 54 -34.61 -26.07 13.26
C HIS A 54 -34.50 -25.16 14.48
N VAL A 55 -35.43 -25.28 15.43
CA VAL A 55 -35.45 -24.50 16.68
C VAL A 55 -34.21 -24.81 17.53
N SER A 56 -33.94 -26.09 17.77
CA SER A 56 -32.81 -26.51 18.61
C SER A 56 -31.46 -26.07 18.04
N THR A 57 -31.27 -26.21 16.73
CA THR A 57 -30.03 -25.78 16.04
C THR A 57 -29.87 -24.26 16.09
N SER A 58 -30.94 -23.51 15.84
CA SER A 58 -30.89 -22.04 15.84
C SER A 58 -30.57 -21.49 17.24
N ALA A 59 -31.25 -21.99 18.27
CA ALA A 59 -31.04 -21.59 19.65
C ALA A 59 -29.61 -21.90 20.12
N LEU A 60 -29.11 -23.11 19.86
CA LEU A 60 -27.76 -23.51 20.26
C LEU A 60 -26.70 -22.67 19.54
N LEU A 61 -26.82 -22.45 18.23
CA LEU A 61 -25.84 -21.67 17.48
C LEU A 61 -25.84 -20.19 17.86
N ALA A 62 -27.01 -19.61 18.17
CA ALA A 62 -27.09 -18.24 18.69
C ALA A 62 -26.35 -18.10 20.02
N TRP A 63 -26.51 -19.08 20.92
CA TRP A 63 -25.78 -19.11 22.19
C TRP A 63 -24.27 -19.34 22.01
N MET A 64 -23.88 -20.25 21.10
CA MET A 64 -22.47 -20.56 20.84
C MET A 64 -21.73 -19.41 20.14
N PHE A 65 -22.41 -18.63 19.29
CA PHE A 65 -21.82 -17.57 18.47
C PHE A 65 -22.52 -16.22 18.63
N PRO A 66 -22.61 -15.66 19.86
CA PRO A 66 -23.39 -14.47 20.13
C PRO A 66 -22.77 -13.24 19.43
N ALA A 67 -23.59 -12.27 19.00
CA ALA A 67 -23.17 -11.21 18.07
C ALA A 67 -22.10 -10.26 18.66
N ASP A 68 -22.11 -10.10 19.98
CA ASP A 68 -21.22 -9.26 20.78
C ASP A 68 -19.80 -9.82 20.97
N LYS A 69 -19.60 -11.14 20.77
CA LYS A 69 -18.30 -11.79 21.01
C LYS A 69 -17.50 -12.05 19.74
N ASN A 70 -16.23 -11.65 19.75
CA ASN A 70 -15.29 -11.88 18.64
C ASN A 70 -15.00 -13.37 18.35
N TYR A 71 -15.12 -14.24 19.36
CA TYR A 71 -14.94 -15.70 19.26
C TYR A 71 -16.19 -16.45 19.69
N GLY A 72 -16.30 -17.73 19.30
CA GLY A 72 -17.39 -18.61 19.72
C GLY A 72 -17.12 -19.31 21.05
N ARG A 73 -18.17 -19.69 21.76
CA ARG A 73 -18.11 -20.55 22.96
C ARG A 73 -17.74 -21.98 22.53
N GLN A 74 -16.93 -22.66 23.34
CA GLN A 74 -16.39 -24.01 23.05
C GLN A 74 -16.70 -25.03 24.16
N ALA A 75 -17.81 -24.89 24.88
CA ALA A 75 -18.17 -25.86 25.91
C ALA A 75 -18.37 -27.26 25.29
N GLU A 76 -17.79 -28.29 25.90
CA GLU A 76 -17.81 -29.66 25.39
C GLU A 76 -19.23 -30.17 25.09
N GLY A 77 -20.14 -30.06 26.06
CA GLY A 77 -21.53 -30.49 25.88
C GLY A 77 -22.21 -29.77 24.71
N ALA A 78 -21.95 -28.48 24.53
CA ALA A 78 -22.50 -27.71 23.42
C ALA A 78 -21.94 -28.17 22.05
N LEU A 79 -20.66 -28.56 22.00
CA LEU A 79 -20.04 -29.12 20.78
C LEU A 79 -20.68 -30.46 20.40
N ARG A 80 -20.89 -31.35 21.37
CA ARG A 80 -21.52 -32.67 21.15
C ARG A 80 -22.99 -32.52 20.73
N ALA A 81 -23.74 -31.63 21.38
CA ALA A 81 -25.12 -31.31 21.01
C ALA A 81 -25.21 -30.72 19.60
N MET A 82 -24.33 -29.77 19.26
CA MET A 82 -24.27 -29.15 17.93
C MET A 82 -23.95 -30.19 16.85
N ALA A 83 -22.99 -31.09 17.11
CA ALA A 83 -22.65 -32.15 16.18
C ALA A 83 -23.86 -33.04 15.89
N GLY A 84 -24.54 -33.53 16.94
CA GLY A 84 -25.70 -34.41 16.77
C GLY A 84 -26.89 -33.75 16.08
N LEU A 85 -27.20 -32.49 16.42
CA LEU A 85 -28.24 -31.72 15.75
C LEU A 85 -27.93 -31.49 14.26
N MET A 86 -26.67 -31.15 13.93
CA MET A 86 -26.28 -30.88 12.55
C MET A 86 -26.15 -32.16 11.70
N THR A 87 -25.77 -33.30 12.29
CA THR A 87 -25.78 -34.61 11.62
C THR A 87 -27.18 -35.13 11.39
N ALA A 88 -28.07 -34.99 12.39
CA ALA A 88 -29.48 -35.30 12.25
C ALA A 88 -30.13 -34.44 11.15
N ASN A 89 -29.87 -33.13 11.15
CA ASN A 89 -30.33 -32.24 10.09
C ASN A 89 -29.73 -32.59 8.71
N GLY A 90 -28.50 -33.11 8.67
CA GLY A 90 -27.88 -33.64 7.46
C GLY A 90 -28.64 -34.81 6.84
N LEU A 91 -29.07 -35.77 7.66
CA LEU A 91 -29.89 -36.92 7.25
C LEU A 91 -31.28 -36.45 6.77
N ALA A 92 -31.94 -35.57 7.52
CA ALA A 92 -33.24 -35.02 7.16
C ALA A 92 -33.20 -34.22 5.85
N LEU A 93 -32.15 -33.40 5.67
CA LEU A 93 -31.92 -32.66 4.42
C LEU A 93 -31.65 -33.57 3.24
N LEU A 94 -30.95 -34.69 3.43
CA LEU A 94 -30.72 -35.65 2.36
C LEU A 94 -32.01 -36.35 1.95
N LYS A 95 -32.83 -36.80 2.91
CA LYS A 95 -34.14 -37.42 2.64
C LYS A 95 -35.08 -36.47 1.92
N SER A 96 -35.24 -35.24 2.42
CA SER A 96 -36.10 -34.22 1.80
C SER A 96 -35.62 -33.79 0.42
N ARG A 97 -34.31 -33.84 0.15
CA ARG A 97 -33.71 -33.42 -1.13
C ARG A 97 -33.22 -34.59 -1.99
N ALA A 98 -33.66 -35.82 -1.72
CA ALA A 98 -33.17 -37.02 -2.40
C ALA A 98 -33.31 -36.91 -3.94
N ARG A 99 -34.36 -36.25 -4.43
CA ARG A 99 -34.64 -36.03 -5.86
C ARG A 99 -33.93 -34.84 -6.50
N THR A 100 -33.06 -34.15 -5.76
CA THR A 100 -32.31 -33.00 -6.27
C THR A 100 -30.93 -33.42 -6.75
N GLN A 101 -30.34 -32.63 -7.66
CA GLN A 101 -28.95 -32.85 -8.09
C GLN A 101 -27.98 -32.83 -6.89
N GLN A 102 -28.23 -31.98 -5.88
CA GLN A 102 -27.42 -31.93 -4.66
C GLN A 102 -27.56 -33.23 -3.85
N GLY A 103 -28.78 -33.74 -3.68
CA GLY A 103 -29.04 -35.01 -3.01
C GLY A 103 -28.30 -36.16 -3.69
N HIS A 104 -28.38 -36.26 -5.02
CA HIS A 104 -27.62 -37.27 -5.79
C HIS A 104 -26.11 -37.14 -5.59
N GLN A 105 -25.58 -35.91 -5.65
CA GLN A 105 -24.15 -35.69 -5.42
C GLN A 105 -23.72 -36.07 -4.01
N VAL A 106 -24.55 -35.81 -3.00
CA VAL A 106 -24.29 -36.20 -1.60
C VAL A 106 -24.32 -37.72 -1.47
N GLY A 107 -25.27 -38.40 -2.10
CA GLY A 107 -25.43 -39.86 -2.05
C GLY A 107 -24.23 -40.66 -2.55
N ARG A 108 -23.40 -40.12 -3.46
CA ARG A 108 -22.27 -40.84 -4.06
C ARG A 108 -21.21 -41.33 -3.07
N LEU A 109 -21.12 -40.68 -1.90
CA LEU A 109 -20.19 -41.07 -0.84
C LEU A 109 -20.76 -42.13 0.12
N LEU A 110 -22.04 -42.52 -0.03
CA LEU A 110 -22.71 -43.55 0.77
C LEU A 110 -22.56 -44.94 0.13
N THR A 111 -22.68 -46.03 0.90
CA THR A 111 -22.58 -47.41 0.36
C THR A 111 -23.84 -47.75 -0.44
N PRO A 112 -23.85 -48.78 -1.30
CA PRO A 112 -25.08 -49.22 -1.96
C PRO A 112 -26.23 -49.47 -0.98
N LYS A 113 -25.95 -50.18 0.14
CA LYS A 113 -26.91 -50.41 1.23
C LYS A 113 -27.44 -49.11 1.85
N GLN A 114 -26.57 -48.14 2.09
CA GLN A 114 -26.99 -46.84 2.65
C GLN A 114 -27.76 -45.98 1.63
N ARG A 115 -27.46 -46.08 0.33
CA ARG A 115 -28.17 -45.36 -0.72
C ARG A 115 -29.59 -45.90 -0.91
N SER A 116 -29.83 -47.19 -0.71
CA SER A 116 -31.17 -47.77 -0.85
C SER A 116 -32.19 -47.19 0.14
N VAL A 117 -31.74 -46.67 1.29
CA VAL A 117 -32.60 -45.95 2.27
C VAL A 117 -33.20 -44.66 1.70
N PHE A 118 -32.48 -43.99 0.79
CA PHE A 118 -32.89 -42.70 0.21
C PHE A 118 -33.44 -42.82 -1.21
N TRP A 119 -33.04 -43.86 -1.95
CA TRP A 119 -33.45 -44.13 -3.33
C TRP A 119 -33.87 -45.61 -3.50
N PRO A 120 -34.94 -46.08 -2.81
CA PRO A 120 -35.33 -47.49 -2.81
C PRO A 120 -35.57 -48.02 -4.23
N ASP A 121 -36.21 -47.24 -5.09
CA ASP A 121 -36.55 -47.60 -6.48
C ASP A 121 -35.32 -47.79 -7.41
N SER A 122 -34.11 -47.52 -6.92
CA SER A 122 -32.87 -47.53 -7.71
C SER A 122 -31.95 -48.71 -7.41
N PHE A 123 -32.30 -49.52 -6.43
CA PHE A 123 -31.52 -50.66 -5.95
C PHE A 123 -32.41 -51.90 -5.88
N PRO A 124 -31.84 -53.13 -5.82
CA PRO A 124 -32.61 -54.33 -5.55
C PRO A 124 -33.48 -54.13 -4.30
N ASP A 125 -34.66 -54.75 -4.26
CA ASP A 125 -35.52 -54.65 -3.09
C ASP A 125 -34.86 -55.37 -1.91
N TYR A 126 -34.20 -54.59 -1.08
CA TYR A 126 -33.63 -55.06 0.17
C TYR A 126 -34.78 -55.31 1.16
N GLY A 127 -34.76 -56.46 1.81
CA GLY A 127 -35.73 -56.79 2.85
C GLY A 127 -35.72 -55.77 3.99
N VAL A 128 -36.79 -55.75 4.80
CA VAL A 128 -36.92 -54.84 5.95
C VAL A 128 -35.72 -54.91 6.89
N ARG A 129 -35.17 -56.12 7.09
CA ARG A 129 -33.97 -56.37 7.90
C ARG A 129 -32.74 -55.65 7.34
N ASP A 130 -32.47 -55.77 6.04
CA ASP A 130 -31.32 -55.12 5.40
C ASP A 130 -31.42 -53.60 5.40
N LYS A 131 -32.63 -53.07 5.18
CA LYS A 131 -32.90 -51.63 5.29
C LYS A 131 -32.65 -51.11 6.71
N ARG A 132 -32.99 -51.91 7.73
CA ARG A 132 -32.75 -51.55 9.13
C ARG A 132 -31.26 -51.57 9.48
N VAL A 133 -30.53 -52.60 9.05
CA VAL A 133 -29.06 -52.64 9.17
C VAL A 133 -28.40 -51.43 8.50
N ALA A 134 -28.86 -51.03 7.31
CA ALA A 134 -28.33 -49.85 6.62
C ALA A 134 -28.61 -48.54 7.38
N ILE A 135 -29.76 -48.44 8.06
CA ILE A 135 -30.09 -47.31 8.93
C ILE A 135 -29.19 -47.31 10.18
N ASP A 136 -28.98 -48.47 10.80
CA ASP A 136 -28.12 -48.61 11.98
C ASP A 136 -26.67 -48.22 11.66
N GLU A 137 -26.16 -48.61 10.49
CA GLU A 137 -24.85 -48.16 9.98
C GLU A 137 -24.78 -46.63 9.82
N LEU A 138 -25.84 -46.01 9.26
CA LEU A 138 -25.91 -44.55 9.10
C LEU A 138 -25.95 -43.83 10.45
N VAL A 139 -26.70 -44.37 11.40
CA VAL A 139 -26.80 -43.86 12.78
C VAL A 139 -25.44 -43.95 13.45
N HIS A 140 -24.78 -45.10 13.39
CA HIS A 140 -23.45 -45.28 13.96
C HIS A 140 -22.45 -44.25 13.39
N LEU A 141 -22.44 -44.05 12.06
CA LEU A 141 -21.61 -43.03 11.42
C LEU A 141 -21.87 -41.61 11.95
N GLN A 142 -23.14 -41.24 12.21
CA GLN A 142 -23.45 -39.92 12.76
C GLN A 142 -23.04 -39.82 14.25
N LEU A 143 -23.21 -40.90 15.01
CA LEU A 143 -22.82 -40.96 16.42
C LEU A 143 -21.30 -40.84 16.63
N VAL A 144 -20.47 -41.22 15.64
CA VAL A 144 -19.03 -40.94 15.68
C VAL A 144 -18.75 -39.44 15.85
N ALA A 145 -19.56 -38.55 15.27
CA ALA A 145 -19.37 -37.11 15.45
C ALA A 145 -19.74 -36.60 16.86
N VAL A 146 -20.52 -37.37 17.63
CA VAL A 146 -21.06 -36.98 18.94
C VAL A 146 -20.32 -37.66 20.09
N ARG A 147 -20.06 -38.97 19.95
CA ARG A 147 -19.62 -39.85 21.04
C ARG A 147 -18.13 -40.15 21.03
N ALA A 148 -17.43 -39.97 19.91
CA ALA A 148 -15.98 -40.21 19.85
C ALA A 148 -15.22 -39.44 20.96
N PRO A 149 -14.17 -40.04 21.56
CA PRO A 149 -13.63 -41.38 21.28
C PRO A 149 -14.41 -42.54 21.93
N ASN A 150 -15.47 -42.28 22.70
CA ASN A 150 -16.21 -43.26 23.51
C ASN A 150 -17.25 -44.06 22.70
N ILE A 151 -16.88 -44.52 21.52
CA ILE A 151 -17.69 -45.37 20.63
C ILE A 151 -16.74 -46.35 19.93
N GLY A 152 -17.16 -47.60 19.71
CA GLY A 152 -16.33 -48.62 19.06
C GLY A 152 -15.99 -48.26 17.62
N PHE A 153 -14.78 -48.62 17.18
CA PHE A 153 -14.30 -48.43 15.80
C PHE A 153 -13.91 -49.74 15.13
N GLU A 154 -14.12 -50.89 15.79
CA GLU A 154 -13.75 -52.20 15.27
C GLU A 154 -14.47 -52.49 13.94
N CYS A 155 -15.73 -52.05 13.81
CA CYS A 155 -16.54 -52.18 12.59
C CYS A 155 -15.98 -51.39 11.39
N TYR A 156 -15.03 -50.47 11.61
CA TYR A 156 -14.33 -49.72 10.56
C TYR A 156 -12.88 -50.17 10.35
N GLY A 157 -12.43 -51.22 11.06
CA GLY A 157 -11.08 -51.77 10.95
C GLY A 157 -9.98 -50.75 11.28
N SER A 158 -10.20 -49.89 12.27
CA SER A 158 -9.29 -48.79 12.62
C SER A 158 -9.33 -48.50 14.11
N ASP A 159 -8.18 -48.22 14.71
CA ASP A 159 -8.09 -47.68 16.07
C ASP A 159 -8.43 -46.18 16.09
N VAL A 160 -8.92 -45.67 17.22
CA VAL A 160 -9.25 -44.27 17.49
C VAL A 160 -8.13 -43.31 17.06
N ALA A 161 -6.87 -43.70 17.28
CA ALA A 161 -5.70 -42.87 16.98
C ALA A 161 -5.46 -42.67 15.47
N ASP A 162 -5.81 -43.66 14.65
CA ASP A 162 -5.69 -43.59 13.18
C ASP A 162 -7.03 -43.36 12.48
N ALA A 163 -8.16 -43.41 13.19
CA ALA A 163 -9.46 -43.24 12.58
C ALA A 163 -9.74 -41.78 12.14
N ALA A 164 -10.32 -41.63 10.96
CA ALA A 164 -10.87 -40.37 10.46
C ALA A 164 -12.26 -40.58 9.88
N VAL A 165 -12.99 -39.48 9.71
CA VAL A 165 -14.27 -39.44 9.04
C VAL A 165 -14.21 -38.59 7.77
N LEU A 166 -14.85 -39.07 6.71
CA LEU A 166 -15.19 -38.29 5.54
C LEU A 166 -16.59 -37.71 5.72
N TYR A 167 -16.70 -36.39 5.73
CA TYR A 167 -17.97 -35.69 5.95
C TYR A 167 -18.34 -34.79 4.77
N GLN A 168 -19.62 -34.46 4.71
CA GLN A 168 -20.18 -33.47 3.80
C GLN A 168 -20.88 -32.39 4.59
N TRP A 169 -20.51 -31.14 4.34
CA TRP A 169 -21.30 -29.98 4.76
C TRP A 169 -22.19 -29.59 3.58
N LEU A 170 -23.51 -29.63 3.79
CA LEU A 170 -24.53 -29.41 2.76
C LEU A 170 -25.55 -28.35 3.20
N GLY A 171 -26.17 -27.68 2.23
CA GLY A 171 -27.10 -26.58 2.46
C GLY A 171 -27.21 -25.72 1.18
N PRO A 172 -26.84 -24.43 1.19
CA PRO A 172 -26.81 -23.60 -0.03
C PRO A 172 -25.69 -24.00 -1.01
N SER A 173 -24.74 -24.84 -0.56
CA SER A 173 -23.69 -25.42 -1.38
C SER A 173 -23.29 -26.80 -0.84
N ARG A 174 -22.23 -27.39 -1.40
CA ARG A 174 -21.69 -28.71 -1.00
C ARG A 174 -20.18 -28.60 -0.81
N TYR A 175 -19.72 -28.97 0.38
CA TYR A 175 -18.31 -29.12 0.75
C TYR A 175 -18.06 -30.54 1.23
N VAL A 176 -16.97 -31.14 0.79
CA VAL A 176 -16.47 -32.45 1.24
C VAL A 176 -15.21 -32.21 2.08
N GLY A 177 -15.06 -32.90 3.19
CA GLY A 177 -13.88 -32.74 4.04
C GLY A 177 -13.57 -33.97 4.88
N VAL A 178 -12.35 -34.02 5.41
CA VAL A 178 -11.93 -35.04 6.38
C VAL A 178 -11.69 -34.41 7.76
N ALA A 179 -12.00 -35.17 8.80
CA ALA A 179 -11.64 -34.87 10.18
C ALA A 179 -11.14 -36.15 10.87
N SER A 180 -10.03 -36.08 11.58
CA SER A 180 -9.64 -37.15 12.50
C SER A 180 -10.74 -37.32 13.56
N VAL A 181 -11.01 -38.56 13.96
CA VAL A 181 -11.99 -38.91 14.99
C VAL A 181 -11.60 -38.30 16.32
N GLN A 182 -10.31 -38.34 16.64
CA GLN A 182 -9.72 -37.73 17.83
C GLN A 182 -8.63 -36.74 17.41
N ARG A 183 -8.51 -35.62 18.12
CA ARG A 183 -7.40 -34.66 17.91
C ARG A 183 -6.33 -34.83 18.97
N ARG A 184 -5.06 -34.89 18.55
CA ARG A 184 -3.90 -34.95 19.46
C ARG A 184 -3.90 -33.86 20.54
N THR A 185 -4.39 -32.67 20.21
CA THR A 185 -4.41 -31.53 21.15
C THR A 185 -5.54 -31.58 22.18
N ARG A 186 -6.60 -32.37 21.94
CA ARG A 186 -7.79 -32.48 22.81
C ARG A 186 -8.39 -33.89 22.68
N PRO A 187 -7.76 -34.91 23.29
CA PRO A 187 -8.15 -36.30 23.11
C PRO A 187 -9.57 -36.63 23.60
N GLY A 188 -10.09 -35.91 24.60
CA GLY A 188 -11.45 -36.15 25.12
C GLY A 188 -12.60 -35.61 24.24
N LEU A 189 -12.31 -34.80 23.22
CA LEU A 189 -13.34 -34.17 22.38
C LEU A 189 -13.49 -34.88 21.02
N PRO A 190 -14.72 -35.05 20.51
CA PRO A 190 -14.93 -35.54 19.15
C PRO A 190 -14.30 -34.59 18.12
N GLY A 191 -13.32 -35.08 17.38
CA GLY A 191 -12.65 -34.33 16.32
C GLY A 191 -13.59 -33.81 15.22
N PRO A 192 -14.64 -34.56 14.79
CA PRO A 192 -15.65 -34.06 13.86
C PRO A 192 -16.47 -32.90 14.44
N ALA A 193 -16.88 -32.96 15.71
CA ALA A 193 -17.59 -31.87 16.39
C ALA A 193 -16.73 -30.60 16.44
N GLN A 194 -15.44 -30.74 16.76
CA GLN A 194 -14.51 -29.61 16.74
C GLN A 194 -14.32 -29.06 15.32
N ARG A 195 -14.26 -29.92 14.30
CA ARG A 195 -14.14 -29.49 12.91
C ARG A 195 -15.37 -28.73 12.43
N LEU A 196 -16.56 -29.18 12.82
CA LEU A 196 -17.81 -28.49 12.55
C LEU A 196 -17.83 -27.12 13.22
N TRP A 197 -17.41 -27.04 14.50
CA TRP A 197 -17.31 -25.76 15.21
C TRP A 197 -16.41 -24.75 14.49
N GLU A 198 -15.26 -25.17 13.96
CA GLU A 198 -14.37 -24.30 13.19
C GLU A 198 -15.04 -23.77 11.91
N HIS A 199 -15.84 -24.60 11.23
CA HIS A 199 -16.59 -24.14 10.06
C HIS A 199 -17.66 -23.12 10.46
N CYS A 200 -18.40 -23.38 11.53
CA CYS A 200 -19.39 -22.45 12.08
C CYS A 200 -18.73 -21.13 12.51
N LEU A 201 -17.61 -21.16 13.24
CA LEU A 201 -16.88 -19.96 13.63
C LEU A 201 -16.52 -19.09 12.42
N LEU A 202 -15.93 -19.68 11.37
CA LEU A 202 -15.52 -18.95 10.18
C LEU A 202 -16.69 -18.51 9.29
N GLN A 203 -17.85 -19.17 9.42
CA GLN A 203 -19.11 -18.73 8.84
C GLN A 203 -19.64 -17.49 9.57
N PHE A 204 -19.78 -17.55 10.90
CA PHE A 204 -20.37 -16.51 11.75
C PHE A 204 -19.45 -15.32 12.06
N ARG A 205 -18.13 -15.43 11.82
CA ARG A 205 -17.15 -14.35 12.05
C ARG A 205 -16.41 -13.95 10.77
N PRO A 206 -16.97 -13.04 9.95
CA PRO A 206 -16.36 -12.59 8.69
C PRO A 206 -15.03 -11.84 8.86
N ALA A 207 -14.74 -11.33 10.06
CA ALA A 207 -13.50 -10.64 10.37
C ALA A 207 -12.30 -11.60 10.53
N LEU A 208 -12.54 -12.87 10.90
CA LEU A 208 -11.45 -13.81 11.19
C LEU A 208 -10.69 -14.24 9.93
N LYS A 209 -9.38 -14.42 10.07
CA LYS A 209 -8.50 -14.94 9.01
C LYS A 209 -8.95 -16.35 8.61
N GLY A 210 -9.32 -16.52 7.34
CA GLY A 210 -9.85 -17.78 6.81
C GLY A 210 -11.35 -17.77 6.50
N SER A 211 -12.13 -16.87 7.11
CA SER A 211 -13.56 -16.66 6.82
C SER A 211 -13.82 -16.18 5.38
N GLN A 212 -12.77 -15.71 4.71
CA GLN A 212 -12.77 -15.23 3.34
C GLN A 212 -12.70 -16.37 2.30
N LEU A 213 -12.48 -17.61 2.74
CA LEU A 213 -12.51 -18.77 1.86
C LEU A 213 -13.90 -18.94 1.23
N ARG A 214 -13.92 -19.44 -0.01
CA ARG A 214 -15.14 -19.55 -0.83
C ARG A 214 -16.25 -20.34 -0.14
N LYS A 215 -15.90 -21.45 0.53
CA LYS A 215 -16.86 -22.27 1.27
C LYS A 215 -17.69 -21.45 2.25
N TYR A 216 -17.06 -20.67 3.13
CA TYR A 216 -17.77 -19.86 4.13
C TYR A 216 -18.65 -18.78 3.50
N LYS A 217 -18.22 -18.17 2.37
CA LYS A 217 -19.06 -17.24 1.62
C LYS A 217 -20.30 -17.88 1.00
N LEU A 218 -20.20 -19.15 0.59
CA LEU A 218 -21.34 -19.89 0.04
C LEU A 218 -22.30 -20.33 1.14
N PHE A 219 -21.79 -20.80 2.27
CA PHE A 219 -22.61 -21.25 3.40
C PHE A 219 -23.26 -20.11 4.19
N ARG A 220 -22.73 -18.87 4.15
CA ARG A 220 -23.42 -17.68 4.67
C ARG A 220 -24.71 -17.29 3.93
N ARG A 221 -25.01 -17.91 2.77
CA ARG A 221 -26.20 -17.58 1.96
C ARG A 221 -27.51 -18.17 2.48
N ALA A 222 -27.43 -19.05 3.47
CA ALA A 222 -28.60 -19.62 4.12
C ALA A 222 -28.39 -19.61 5.64
N PRO A 223 -29.46 -19.54 6.44
CA PRO A 223 -29.41 -19.78 7.87
C PRO A 223 -28.76 -21.13 8.19
N ALA A 224 -28.09 -21.25 9.33
CA ALA A 224 -27.36 -22.47 9.70
C ALA A 224 -28.29 -23.68 9.93
N CYS A 225 -29.52 -23.43 10.37
CA CYS A 225 -30.58 -24.44 10.48
C CYS A 225 -31.05 -25.03 9.14
N GLN A 226 -30.73 -24.41 8.00
CA GLN A 226 -30.93 -24.98 6.66
C GLN A 226 -29.70 -25.71 6.12
N GLN A 227 -28.75 -26.01 7.00
CA GLN A 227 -27.48 -26.66 6.69
C GLN A 227 -27.34 -27.92 7.51
N GLY A 228 -26.69 -28.92 6.93
CA GLY A 228 -26.47 -30.22 7.57
C GLY A 228 -25.02 -30.64 7.43
N PHE A 229 -24.58 -31.46 8.37
CA PHE A 229 -23.23 -31.99 8.44
C PHE A 229 -23.28 -33.51 8.46
N LEU A 230 -23.11 -34.17 7.33
CA LEU A 230 -23.32 -35.61 7.20
C LEU A 230 -21.99 -36.36 7.24
N ILE A 231 -21.85 -37.32 8.16
CA ILE A 231 -20.74 -38.27 8.14
C ILE A 231 -21.05 -39.37 7.13
N CYS A 232 -20.19 -39.55 6.13
CA CYS A 232 -20.44 -40.45 5.00
C CYS A 232 -19.60 -41.73 5.07
N ARG A 233 -18.38 -41.65 5.61
CA ARG A 233 -17.46 -42.77 5.83
C ARG A 233 -16.63 -42.55 7.09
N CYS A 234 -16.21 -43.65 7.69
CA CYS A 234 -15.24 -43.71 8.78
C CYS A 234 -14.25 -44.83 8.46
N GLY A 235 -13.02 -44.73 8.95
CA GLY A 235 -11.97 -45.73 8.79
C GLY A 235 -10.57 -45.13 8.90
N PRO A 236 -9.53 -45.87 8.47
CA PRO A 236 -8.14 -45.42 8.56
C PRO A 236 -7.92 -44.06 7.89
N SER A 237 -7.15 -43.19 8.53
CA SER A 237 -6.96 -41.80 8.11
C SER A 237 -6.49 -41.71 6.67
N ALA A 238 -5.51 -42.52 6.30
CA ALA A 238 -4.97 -42.56 4.94
C ALA A 238 -6.06 -42.84 3.89
N MET A 239 -6.98 -43.77 4.18
CA MET A 239 -8.08 -44.10 3.29
C MET A 239 -9.09 -42.95 3.18
N MET A 240 -9.43 -42.28 4.28
CA MET A 240 -10.37 -41.16 4.25
C MET A 240 -9.82 -39.94 3.51
N PHE A 241 -8.53 -39.64 3.66
CA PHE A 241 -7.86 -38.59 2.88
C PHE A 241 -7.77 -38.94 1.39
N ALA A 242 -7.52 -40.20 1.05
CA ALA A 242 -7.55 -40.68 -0.33
C ALA A 242 -8.96 -40.51 -0.91
N ALA A 243 -9.98 -40.91 -0.16
CA ALA A 243 -11.40 -40.80 -0.50
C ALA A 243 -11.79 -39.34 -0.81
N GLU A 244 -11.38 -38.39 0.03
CA GLU A 244 -11.57 -36.96 -0.19
C GLU A 244 -10.92 -36.48 -1.49
N GLN A 245 -9.67 -36.88 -1.74
CA GLN A 245 -8.96 -36.47 -2.96
C GLN A 245 -9.65 -36.97 -4.22
N VAL A 246 -10.12 -38.23 -4.22
CA VAL A 246 -10.86 -38.80 -5.35
C VAL A 246 -12.14 -38.00 -5.60
N GLU A 247 -12.96 -37.77 -4.57
CA GLU A 247 -14.21 -37.00 -4.69
C GLU A 247 -13.96 -35.58 -5.21
N ILE A 248 -12.96 -34.87 -4.68
CA ILE A 248 -12.63 -33.52 -5.10
C ILE A 248 -12.14 -33.49 -6.56
N ARG A 249 -11.33 -34.46 -6.98
CA ARG A 249 -10.77 -34.50 -8.35
C ARG A 249 -11.83 -34.89 -9.37
N CYS A 250 -12.59 -35.95 -9.10
CA CYS A 250 -13.57 -36.51 -10.00
C CYS A 250 -14.81 -35.62 -10.12
N HIS A 251 -15.32 -35.08 -9.01
CA HIS A 251 -16.64 -34.46 -8.98
C HIS A 251 -16.63 -32.97 -8.61
N ARG A 252 -15.49 -32.42 -8.18
CA ARG A 252 -15.25 -30.98 -7.98
C ARG A 252 -16.36 -30.25 -7.21
N PRO A 253 -16.66 -30.63 -5.95
CA PRO A 253 -17.72 -29.98 -5.18
C PRO A 253 -17.56 -28.45 -5.16
N PRO A 254 -18.64 -27.66 -5.33
CA PRO A 254 -18.54 -26.22 -5.53
C PRO A 254 -17.79 -25.46 -4.44
N ALA A 255 -17.86 -25.92 -3.18
CA ALA A 255 -17.19 -25.29 -2.06
C ALA A 255 -15.72 -25.76 -1.86
N ASN A 256 -15.30 -26.86 -2.49
CA ASN A 256 -13.91 -27.36 -2.49
C ASN A 256 -13.05 -26.72 -3.59
N THR A 257 -13.67 -26.18 -4.65
CA THR A 257 -12.94 -25.67 -5.81
C THR A 257 -12.30 -24.30 -5.56
N THR A 258 -10.96 -24.24 -5.61
CA THR A 258 -10.19 -23.00 -5.74
C THR A 258 -10.43 -22.41 -7.13
N LYS A 259 -10.73 -21.11 -7.22
CA LYS A 259 -11.09 -20.39 -8.47
C LYS A 259 -10.28 -20.88 -9.69
N ARG A 260 -10.92 -21.61 -10.61
CA ARG A 260 -10.56 -21.51 -12.04
C ARG A 260 -11.23 -20.26 -12.63
N LYS A 261 -10.57 -19.69 -13.64
CA LYS A 261 -10.97 -18.49 -14.40
C LYS A 261 -12.49 -18.46 -14.62
N LYS A 262 -13.10 -17.30 -14.35
CA LYS A 262 -14.51 -16.98 -14.56
C LYS A 262 -15.10 -17.75 -15.76
N LEU A 263 -15.96 -18.73 -15.50
CA LEU A 263 -17.03 -19.04 -16.44
C LEU A 263 -17.89 -17.77 -16.51
N LYS A 264 -17.94 -17.16 -17.70
CA LYS A 264 -18.84 -16.04 -17.99
C LYS A 264 -20.27 -16.58 -17.88
N CYS A 265 -20.93 -16.35 -16.76
CA CYS A 265 -22.37 -16.30 -16.73
C CYS A 265 -22.77 -14.85 -16.42
N ASN A 266 -23.44 -14.23 -17.38
CA ASN A 266 -24.10 -12.95 -17.21
C ASN A 266 -25.20 -13.15 -16.15
N ASN A 267 -25.11 -12.43 -15.04
CA ASN A 267 -26.20 -12.38 -14.07
C ASN A 267 -27.06 -11.17 -14.39
N LEU A 268 -28.18 -11.41 -15.08
CA LEU A 268 -29.44 -10.80 -14.69
C LEU A 268 -29.83 -11.38 -13.31
N ALA A 269 -30.36 -10.54 -12.43
CA ALA A 269 -30.96 -11.01 -11.18
C ALA A 269 -32.13 -11.96 -11.54
N ARG A 270 -32.11 -13.20 -11.03
CA ARG A 270 -33.22 -14.14 -11.21
C ARG A 270 -33.96 -14.28 -9.89
N SER A 271 -35.27 -14.07 -9.93
CA SER A 271 -36.26 -14.39 -8.88
C SER A 271 -36.50 -15.90 -8.67
N ARG A 272 -35.64 -16.79 -9.19
CA ARG A 272 -35.84 -18.24 -9.14
C ARG A 272 -34.98 -18.91 -8.06
N PRO A 273 -35.44 -19.99 -7.41
CA PRO A 273 -34.64 -20.78 -6.47
C PRO A 273 -33.27 -21.16 -7.04
N PRO A 274 -32.24 -21.31 -6.18
CA PRO A 274 -30.90 -21.70 -6.60
C PRO A 274 -30.95 -22.96 -7.46
N ARG A 275 -30.10 -23.05 -8.49
CA ARG A 275 -30.03 -24.25 -9.37
C ARG A 275 -29.88 -25.57 -8.59
N SER A 276 -29.31 -25.55 -7.39
CA SER A 276 -29.16 -26.70 -6.49
C SER A 276 -30.47 -27.23 -5.90
N GLY A 277 -31.54 -26.45 -5.89
CA GLY A 277 -32.88 -26.84 -5.43
C GLY A 277 -33.87 -27.10 -6.57
N ARG A 278 -33.42 -27.14 -7.83
CA ARG A 278 -34.29 -27.46 -8.97
C ARG A 278 -34.39 -28.97 -9.13
N GLY A 279 -35.62 -29.45 -9.29
CA GLY A 279 -35.92 -30.86 -9.54
C GLY A 279 -35.64 -31.29 -10.98
N TYR A 280 -35.47 -32.61 -11.10
CA TYR A 280 -35.36 -33.46 -12.28
C TYR A 280 -33.97 -33.64 -12.92
N VAL A 281 -33.33 -34.76 -12.53
CA VAL A 281 -32.38 -35.51 -13.36
C VAL A 281 -32.92 -36.95 -13.41
N PRO A 282 -33.18 -37.54 -14.59
CA PRO A 282 -33.75 -38.89 -14.74
C PRO A 282 -32.85 -40.03 -14.22
N HIS A 283 -31.59 -39.72 -13.90
CA HIS A 283 -30.57 -40.73 -13.59
C HIS A 283 -30.34 -40.83 -12.07
N HIS A 284 -30.74 -41.98 -11.53
CA HIS A 284 -30.47 -42.39 -10.16
C HIS A 284 -28.98 -42.66 -9.90
N VAL A 285 -28.52 -42.49 -8.66
CA VAL A 285 -27.10 -42.73 -8.29
C VAL A 285 -26.85 -44.23 -8.16
N ARG A 286 -26.71 -44.93 -9.29
CA ARG A 286 -26.43 -46.37 -9.30
C ARG A 286 -25.00 -46.69 -8.83
N GLN A 287 -24.04 -45.87 -9.24
CA GLN A 287 -22.62 -46.06 -8.91
C GLN A 287 -22.10 -44.95 -7.98
N GLY A 288 -21.47 -45.36 -6.88
CA GLY A 288 -20.78 -44.50 -5.92
C GLY A 288 -19.43 -44.00 -6.41
N THR A 289 -18.88 -42.99 -5.74
CA THR A 289 -17.56 -42.41 -6.07
C THR A 289 -16.43 -43.44 -5.99
N PHE A 290 -16.57 -44.46 -5.13
CA PHE A 290 -15.55 -45.48 -4.84
C PHE A 290 -15.84 -46.84 -5.48
N GLU A 291 -16.79 -46.89 -6.42
CA GLU A 291 -17.24 -48.15 -7.04
C GLU A 291 -16.75 -48.25 -8.49
N GLY A 292 -16.39 -49.47 -8.91
CA GLY A 292 -15.91 -49.77 -10.27
C GLY A 292 -14.39 -49.70 -10.45
N SER A 293 -13.90 -50.34 -11.51
CA SER A 293 -12.47 -50.54 -11.80
C SER A 293 -11.70 -49.22 -11.90
N PHE A 294 -12.25 -48.22 -12.60
CA PHE A 294 -11.62 -46.90 -12.71
C PHE A 294 -11.52 -46.17 -11.36
N ALA A 295 -12.57 -46.27 -10.53
CA ALA A 295 -12.59 -45.64 -9.21
C ALA A 295 -11.56 -46.28 -8.27
N ALA A 296 -11.44 -47.62 -8.31
CA ALA A 296 -10.45 -48.37 -7.55
C ALA A 296 -9.03 -47.90 -7.89
N VAL A 297 -8.67 -47.84 -9.19
CA VAL A 297 -7.34 -47.37 -9.63
C VAL A 297 -7.06 -45.92 -9.20
N GLN A 298 -8.06 -45.03 -9.28
CA GLN A 298 -7.89 -43.64 -8.82
C GLN A 298 -7.74 -43.56 -7.30
N PHE A 299 -8.46 -44.42 -6.56
CA PHE A 299 -8.39 -44.52 -5.12
C PHE A 299 -7.03 -45.05 -4.67
N ASP A 300 -6.51 -46.11 -5.27
CA ASP A 300 -5.19 -46.66 -4.95
C ASP A 300 -4.07 -45.66 -5.23
N ARG A 301 -4.15 -44.95 -6.36
CA ARG A 301 -3.22 -43.84 -6.67
C ARG A 301 -3.31 -42.70 -5.64
N ALA A 302 -4.51 -42.39 -5.15
CA ALA A 302 -4.69 -41.38 -4.12
C ALA A 302 -4.17 -41.87 -2.76
N LYS A 303 -4.43 -43.13 -2.40
CA LYS A 303 -3.95 -43.80 -1.18
C LYS A 303 -2.43 -43.85 -1.15
N ALA A 304 -1.79 -44.28 -2.24
CA ALA A 304 -0.34 -44.27 -2.39
C ALA A 304 0.24 -42.86 -2.16
N ARG A 305 -0.32 -41.83 -2.80
CA ARG A 305 0.13 -40.44 -2.59
C ARG A 305 -0.06 -39.95 -1.16
N VAL A 306 -1.14 -40.36 -0.49
CA VAL A 306 -1.39 -40.01 0.90
C VAL A 306 -0.41 -40.72 1.82
N LEU A 307 -0.18 -42.02 1.61
CA LEU A 307 0.81 -42.80 2.33
C LEU A 307 2.22 -42.25 2.08
N ASP A 308 2.57 -41.85 0.86
CA ASP A 308 3.83 -41.18 0.54
C ASP A 308 3.94 -39.82 1.22
N ALA A 309 2.86 -39.04 1.28
CA ALA A 309 2.85 -37.76 1.97
C ALA A 309 2.91 -37.92 3.49
N MET A 310 2.24 -38.94 4.04
CA MET A 310 2.27 -39.31 5.46
C MET A 310 3.65 -39.85 5.82
N ARG A 311 4.22 -40.74 5.01
CA ARG A 311 5.59 -41.25 5.09
C ARG A 311 6.59 -40.10 4.95
N PHE A 312 6.41 -39.19 4.02
CA PHE A 312 7.23 -37.98 3.89
C PHE A 312 7.09 -37.05 5.10
N ASN A 313 5.92 -37.00 5.74
CA ASN A 313 5.67 -36.22 6.95
C ASN A 313 6.09 -36.94 8.24
N SER A 314 6.17 -38.28 8.26
CA SER A 314 6.58 -39.11 9.40
C SER A 314 8.07 -39.42 9.37
N LEU A 315 8.64 -39.70 8.19
CA LEU A 315 10.08 -39.62 7.88
C LEU A 315 10.58 -38.19 7.84
N ARG A 316 9.72 -37.22 8.15
CA ARG A 316 10.13 -35.86 8.47
C ARG A 316 10.76 -35.79 9.87
N LEU A 317 11.75 -36.64 10.13
CA LEU A 317 13.06 -36.07 10.43
C LEU A 317 13.31 -35.10 9.29
N GLN A 318 13.17 -33.81 9.58
CA GLN A 318 13.37 -32.75 8.59
C GLN A 318 14.55 -33.17 7.70
N TYR A 319 14.37 -33.27 6.38
CA TYR A 319 15.52 -33.09 5.50
C TYR A 319 15.94 -31.65 5.79
N GLN A 320 16.73 -31.52 6.84
CA GLN A 320 17.39 -30.30 7.20
C GLN A 320 18.28 -30.13 6.00
N ASP A 321 17.92 -29.17 5.15
CA ASP A 321 18.89 -28.65 4.23
C ASP A 321 19.98 -28.10 5.15
N VAL A 322 21.01 -28.92 5.42
CA VAL A 322 22.04 -28.69 6.45
C VAL A 322 22.64 -27.31 6.23
N VAL A 323 22.77 -26.92 4.96
CA VAL A 323 23.20 -25.59 4.54
C VAL A 323 22.23 -24.48 4.99
N SER A 324 20.93 -24.65 4.77
CA SER A 324 19.92 -23.67 5.22
C SER A 324 19.73 -23.66 6.74
N ASN A 325 19.76 -24.83 7.37
CA ASN A 325 19.42 -25.01 8.78
C ASN A 325 20.58 -24.64 9.71
N LEU A 326 21.81 -25.03 9.36
CA LEU A 326 23.02 -24.59 10.06
C LEU A 326 23.50 -23.21 9.56
N GLN A 327 22.77 -22.58 8.65
CA GLN A 327 23.11 -21.29 8.02
C GLN A 327 24.54 -21.24 7.48
N LEU A 328 25.01 -22.34 6.88
CA LEU A 328 26.37 -22.45 6.38
C LEU A 328 26.69 -21.31 5.40
N ASP A 329 27.92 -20.83 5.48
CA ASP A 329 28.50 -19.97 4.45
C ASP A 329 28.88 -20.78 3.21
N PHE A 330 29.29 -20.11 2.14
CA PHE A 330 29.63 -20.79 0.90
C PHE A 330 30.75 -21.81 1.10
N ARG A 331 31.81 -21.46 1.85
CA ARG A 331 32.97 -22.33 2.09
C ARG A 331 32.59 -23.60 2.84
N SER A 332 31.82 -23.48 3.92
CA SER A 332 31.38 -24.61 4.74
C SER A 332 30.39 -25.49 3.97
N ALA A 333 29.47 -24.88 3.22
CA ALA A 333 28.55 -25.61 2.36
C ALA A 333 29.28 -26.37 1.25
N TYR A 334 30.28 -25.75 0.62
CA TYR A 334 31.08 -26.37 -0.43
C TYR A 334 31.84 -27.60 0.09
N ARG A 335 32.52 -27.46 1.24
CA ARG A 335 33.22 -28.58 1.91
C ARG A 335 32.25 -29.72 2.25
N HIS A 336 31.08 -29.39 2.81
CA HIS A 336 30.08 -30.40 3.15
C HIS A 336 29.58 -31.16 1.91
N PHE A 337 29.30 -30.46 0.81
CA PHE A 337 28.89 -31.10 -0.45
C PHE A 337 30.01 -31.98 -1.02
N GLN A 338 31.28 -31.57 -0.89
CA GLN A 338 32.43 -32.34 -1.38
C GLN A 338 32.64 -33.62 -0.56
N GLN A 339 32.56 -33.53 0.77
CA GLN A 339 32.61 -34.68 1.67
C GLN A 339 31.45 -35.66 1.41
N THR A 340 30.24 -35.12 1.18
CA THR A 340 29.06 -35.93 0.88
C THR A 340 29.17 -36.62 -0.48
N TRP A 341 29.74 -35.95 -1.48
CA TRP A 341 29.95 -36.55 -2.80
C TRP A 341 31.04 -37.64 -2.72
N LEU A 342 32.17 -37.38 -2.05
CA LEU A 342 33.21 -38.39 -1.82
C LEU A 342 32.63 -39.65 -1.15
N ALA A 343 31.88 -39.48 -0.05
CA ALA A 343 31.26 -40.58 0.68
C ALA A 343 30.24 -41.38 -0.17
N LYS A 344 29.59 -40.75 -1.15
CA LYS A 344 28.56 -41.39 -1.98
C LYS A 344 29.08 -42.03 -3.25
N SER A 345 30.19 -41.54 -3.80
CA SER A 345 30.66 -41.91 -5.13
C SER A 345 32.08 -42.47 -5.16
N GLY A 346 32.83 -42.36 -4.06
CA GLY A 346 34.26 -42.66 -4.03
C GLY A 346 35.14 -41.67 -4.80
N ALA A 347 34.55 -40.70 -5.51
CA ALA A 347 35.30 -39.75 -6.34
C ALA A 347 35.74 -38.51 -5.55
N PHE A 348 36.99 -38.09 -5.79
CA PHE A 348 37.58 -36.88 -5.23
C PHE A 348 37.76 -35.81 -6.32
N GLY A 349 37.42 -34.55 -6.02
CA GLY A 349 37.64 -33.44 -6.96
C GLY A 349 36.85 -32.18 -6.64
N PRO A 350 37.11 -31.08 -7.36
CA PRO A 350 36.39 -29.83 -7.21
C PRO A 350 34.95 -29.95 -7.73
N LEU A 351 34.02 -29.36 -6.98
CA LEU A 351 32.60 -29.24 -7.37
C LEU A 351 32.42 -28.10 -8.38
N ASP A 352 31.82 -28.39 -9.53
CA ASP A 352 31.35 -27.34 -10.42
C ASP A 352 30.05 -26.71 -9.90
N ILE A 353 30.16 -25.50 -9.35
CA ILE A 353 29.00 -24.74 -8.85
C ILE A 353 28.07 -24.28 -9.98
N ARG A 354 28.52 -24.30 -11.23
CA ARG A 354 27.68 -23.95 -12.39
C ARG A 354 26.73 -25.08 -12.77
N SER A 355 26.97 -26.30 -12.30
CA SER A 355 26.07 -27.43 -12.53
C SER A 355 24.68 -27.20 -11.92
N PRO A 356 23.59 -27.57 -12.62
CA PRO A 356 22.22 -27.51 -12.09
C PRO A 356 22.03 -28.30 -10.79
N ASN A 357 22.83 -29.36 -10.59
CA ASN A 357 22.80 -30.21 -9.40
C ASN A 357 23.36 -29.47 -8.16
N HIS A 358 24.27 -28.51 -8.37
CA HIS A 358 24.90 -27.69 -7.33
C HIS A 358 24.29 -26.29 -7.19
N TRP A 359 23.02 -26.12 -7.60
CA TRP A 359 22.36 -24.81 -7.58
C TRP A 359 22.37 -24.10 -6.21
N ARG A 360 22.42 -24.84 -5.10
CA ARG A 360 22.52 -24.29 -3.73
C ARG A 360 23.85 -23.58 -3.50
N LEU A 361 24.95 -24.17 -3.99
CA LEU A 361 26.29 -23.58 -3.91
C LEU A 361 26.40 -22.36 -4.81
N ALA A 362 25.89 -22.42 -6.04
CA ALA A 362 25.77 -21.23 -6.91
C ALA A 362 24.98 -20.11 -6.24
N LEU A 363 23.85 -20.44 -5.61
CA LEU A 363 22.98 -19.47 -4.97
C LEU A 363 23.65 -18.82 -3.75
N LEU A 364 24.37 -19.59 -2.93
CA LEU A 364 25.18 -19.05 -1.83
C LEU A 364 26.31 -18.16 -2.31
N TYR A 365 27.04 -18.61 -3.34
CA TYR A 365 28.14 -17.86 -3.93
C TYR A 365 27.65 -16.52 -4.47
N ILE A 366 26.65 -16.51 -5.35
CA ILE A 366 26.12 -15.27 -5.96
C ILE A 366 25.46 -14.36 -4.90
N SER A 367 24.88 -14.92 -3.84
CA SER A 367 24.28 -14.12 -2.76
C SER A 367 25.29 -13.57 -1.74
N THR A 368 26.58 -13.88 -1.91
CA THR A 368 27.68 -13.30 -1.14
C THR A 368 28.11 -11.96 -1.76
N PHE A 369 28.52 -11.03 -0.91
CA PHE A 369 28.99 -9.71 -1.34
C PHE A 369 30.32 -9.85 -2.08
N GLY A 370 30.54 -9.09 -3.16
CA GLY A 370 31.75 -9.19 -3.99
C GLY A 370 31.80 -10.39 -4.96
N CYS A 371 31.10 -11.50 -4.69
CA CYS A 371 31.13 -12.67 -5.57
C CYS A 371 30.21 -12.53 -6.79
N SER A 372 30.67 -12.84 -7.99
CA SER A 372 29.85 -12.86 -9.21
C SER A 372 30.09 -14.12 -10.03
N LEU A 373 29.06 -14.58 -10.75
CA LEU A 373 29.18 -15.61 -11.77
C LEU A 373 28.84 -15.02 -13.13
N HIS A 374 29.56 -15.45 -14.16
CA HIS A 374 29.22 -15.13 -15.53
C HIS A 374 27.90 -15.80 -15.91
N TRP A 375 26.84 -15.00 -16.00
CA TRP A 375 25.49 -15.50 -16.30
C TRP A 375 25.40 -16.24 -17.63
N ARG A 376 26.16 -15.85 -18.66
CA ARG A 376 26.23 -16.57 -19.95
C ARG A 376 26.77 -18.00 -19.79
N SER A 377 27.80 -18.17 -18.94
CA SER A 377 28.34 -19.50 -18.64
C SER A 377 27.32 -20.36 -17.90
N LEU A 378 26.57 -19.75 -16.98
CA LEU A 378 25.54 -20.45 -16.21
C LEU A 378 24.34 -20.85 -17.08
N ASP A 379 23.91 -19.98 -17.99
CA ASP A 379 22.89 -20.25 -19.00
C ASP A 379 23.26 -21.46 -19.86
N LYS A 380 24.52 -21.53 -20.32
CA LYS A 380 25.07 -22.67 -21.07
C LYS A 380 25.04 -23.97 -20.26
N HIS A 381 25.51 -23.95 -19.01
CA HIS A 381 25.53 -25.14 -18.14
C HIS A 381 24.12 -25.62 -17.75
N TRP A 382 23.14 -24.72 -17.72
CA TRP A 382 21.76 -25.04 -17.33
C TRP A 382 20.84 -25.32 -18.53
N GLY A 383 21.34 -25.20 -19.77
CA GLY A 383 20.54 -25.32 -20.98
C GLY A 383 19.35 -24.35 -20.98
N SER A 384 19.53 -23.14 -20.44
CA SER A 384 18.44 -22.18 -20.23
C SER A 384 18.78 -20.81 -20.80
N SER A 385 17.79 -20.16 -21.43
CA SER A 385 17.89 -18.77 -21.88
C SER A 385 18.12 -17.76 -20.74
N CYS A 386 17.80 -18.13 -19.49
CA CYS A 386 18.00 -17.30 -18.32
C CYS A 386 17.99 -18.14 -17.02
N ALA A 387 19.13 -18.75 -16.69
CA ALA A 387 19.35 -19.50 -15.46
C ALA A 387 19.09 -18.65 -14.20
N ALA A 388 19.31 -17.33 -14.27
CA ALA A 388 19.01 -16.40 -13.18
C ALA A 388 17.53 -16.41 -12.75
N LEU A 389 16.59 -16.56 -13.70
CA LEU A 389 15.16 -16.67 -13.38
C LEU A 389 14.82 -18.01 -12.71
N LEU A 390 15.47 -19.09 -13.14
CA LEU A 390 15.33 -20.41 -12.52
C LEU A 390 15.87 -20.41 -11.09
N LEU A 391 17.04 -19.81 -10.88
CA LEU A 391 17.61 -19.60 -9.54
C LEU A 391 16.74 -18.69 -8.68
N TRP A 392 16.17 -17.60 -9.21
CA TRP A 392 15.29 -16.70 -8.47
C TRP A 392 14.04 -17.39 -7.91
N LYS A 393 13.44 -18.31 -8.69
CA LYS A 393 12.30 -19.12 -8.23
C LYS A 393 12.67 -19.95 -6.99
N ARG A 394 13.88 -20.51 -6.96
CA ARG A 394 14.40 -21.30 -5.82
C ARG A 394 14.85 -20.40 -4.66
N ALA A 395 15.49 -19.27 -4.96
CA ALA A 395 16.00 -18.30 -3.99
C ALA A 395 14.93 -17.69 -3.09
N LYS A 396 13.74 -17.43 -3.64
CA LYS A 396 12.62 -16.84 -2.89
C LYS A 396 12.19 -17.69 -1.68
N ALA A 397 12.29 -19.01 -1.80
CA ALA A 397 11.92 -19.97 -0.76
C ALA A 397 13.09 -20.33 0.16
N TRP A 398 14.33 -20.24 -0.34
CA TRP A 398 15.51 -20.80 0.33
C TRP A 398 16.40 -19.76 1.03
N LEU A 399 16.59 -18.56 0.45
CA LEU A 399 17.47 -17.55 1.03
C LEU A 399 16.77 -16.68 2.09
N GLY A 400 17.47 -16.46 3.21
CA GLY A 400 17.13 -15.42 4.18
C GLY A 400 17.15 -14.01 3.57
N GLN A 401 16.43 -13.07 4.17
CA GLN A 401 16.13 -11.77 3.54
C GLN A 401 17.36 -10.95 3.12
N ARG A 402 18.49 -11.02 3.85
CA ARG A 402 19.71 -10.28 3.50
C ARG A 402 20.35 -10.82 2.20
N ARG A 403 20.68 -12.12 2.18
CA ARG A 403 21.26 -12.80 1.00
C ARG A 403 20.31 -12.72 -0.19
N ARG A 404 19.00 -12.83 0.06
CA ARG A 404 17.97 -12.64 -0.98
C ARG A 404 17.96 -11.25 -1.59
N SER A 405 18.17 -10.18 -0.81
CA SER A 405 18.20 -8.82 -1.34
C SER A 405 19.40 -8.59 -2.26
N ILE A 406 20.58 -9.10 -1.87
CA ILE A 406 21.81 -9.04 -2.67
C ILE A 406 21.61 -9.81 -3.97
N PHE A 407 21.09 -11.03 -3.87
CA PHE A 407 20.77 -11.85 -5.03
C PHE A 407 19.73 -11.19 -5.94
N GLN A 408 18.68 -10.59 -5.36
CA GLN A 408 17.65 -9.87 -6.10
C GLN A 408 18.22 -8.70 -6.90
N GLN A 409 19.13 -7.90 -6.34
CA GLN A 409 19.79 -6.80 -7.06
C GLN A 409 20.57 -7.30 -8.27
N LYS A 410 21.35 -8.37 -8.12
CA LYS A 410 22.12 -8.98 -9.22
C LYS A 410 21.23 -9.56 -10.31
N VAL A 411 20.13 -10.22 -9.92
CA VAL A 411 19.13 -10.73 -10.87
C VAL A 411 18.39 -9.57 -11.56
N ASP A 412 17.96 -8.54 -10.83
CA ASP A 412 17.24 -7.40 -11.41
C ASP A 412 18.12 -6.60 -12.39
N SER A 413 19.41 -6.42 -12.09
CA SER A 413 20.40 -5.81 -12.99
C SER A 413 20.55 -6.63 -14.28
N LEU A 414 20.65 -7.95 -14.19
CA LEU A 414 20.70 -8.83 -15.36
C LEU A 414 19.38 -8.81 -16.16
N LEU A 415 18.23 -8.80 -15.49
CA LEU A 415 16.94 -8.72 -16.17
C LEU A 415 16.82 -7.40 -16.92
N HIS A 416 17.28 -6.30 -16.33
CA HIS A 416 17.29 -4.99 -16.98
C HIS A 416 18.19 -4.99 -18.24
N SER A 417 19.41 -5.54 -18.15
CA SER A 417 20.31 -5.63 -19.32
C SER A 417 19.77 -6.53 -20.43
N ARG A 418 18.88 -7.49 -20.10
CA ARG A 418 18.16 -8.35 -21.06
C ARG A 418 16.80 -7.79 -21.50
N ARG A 419 16.45 -6.55 -21.14
CA ARG A 419 15.13 -5.93 -21.39
C ARG A 419 13.96 -6.78 -20.88
N LEU A 420 14.14 -7.43 -19.74
CA LEU A 420 13.12 -8.22 -19.06
C LEU A 420 12.56 -7.45 -17.84
N PRO A 421 11.28 -7.67 -17.50
CA PRO A 421 10.71 -7.11 -16.29
C PRO A 421 11.42 -7.65 -15.05
N SER A 422 11.68 -6.75 -14.11
CA SER A 422 12.33 -7.06 -12.83
C SER A 422 11.56 -8.13 -12.05
N THR A 423 12.20 -8.68 -11.03
CA THR A 423 11.60 -9.64 -10.09
C THR A 423 10.37 -9.08 -9.35
N ARG A 424 10.17 -7.75 -9.33
CA ARG A 424 8.97 -7.08 -8.79
C ARG A 424 7.81 -6.99 -9.79
N GLY A 425 8.12 -7.11 -11.08
CA GLY A 425 7.17 -7.07 -12.18
C GLY A 425 6.85 -5.68 -12.70
N ALA A 426 6.14 -5.64 -13.83
CA ALA A 426 5.67 -4.42 -14.48
C ALA A 426 4.17 -4.23 -14.24
N THR A 427 3.74 -3.00 -13.98
CA THR A 427 2.30 -2.70 -13.76
C THR A 427 1.76 -1.83 -14.88
N ILE A 428 0.66 -2.29 -15.48
CA ILE A 428 -0.12 -1.56 -16.47
C ILE A 428 -1.43 -1.15 -15.83
N THR A 429 -1.66 0.15 -15.70
CA THR A 429 -2.91 0.68 -15.14
C THR A 429 -3.88 0.95 -16.28
N VAL A 430 -5.07 0.34 -16.24
CA VAL A 430 -6.13 0.59 -17.23
C VAL A 430 -7.34 1.27 -16.58
N PRO A 431 -7.95 2.29 -17.21
CA PRO A 431 -9.07 3.01 -16.62
C PRO A 431 -10.32 2.16 -16.35
N ARG A 432 -10.61 1.17 -17.20
CA ARG A 432 -11.87 0.41 -17.15
C ARG A 432 -11.67 -1.11 -17.25
N PRO A 433 -12.55 -1.92 -16.62
CA PRO A 433 -12.48 -3.38 -16.69
C PRO A 433 -12.60 -3.96 -18.11
N CYS A 434 -13.32 -3.28 -19.00
CA CYS A 434 -13.50 -3.69 -20.40
C CYS A 434 -12.20 -3.59 -21.22
N PHE A 435 -11.18 -2.88 -20.74
CA PHE A 435 -9.89 -2.72 -21.44
C PHE A 435 -8.95 -3.88 -21.19
N VAL A 436 -9.09 -4.56 -20.03
CA VAL A 436 -8.22 -5.65 -19.59
C VAL A 436 -8.09 -6.78 -20.64
N PRO A 437 -9.18 -7.26 -21.28
CA PRO A 437 -9.07 -8.31 -22.30
C PRO A 437 -8.31 -7.87 -23.55
N ALA A 438 -8.53 -6.63 -24.01
CA ALA A 438 -7.88 -6.06 -25.18
C ALA A 438 -6.37 -5.90 -24.94
N VAL A 439 -5.99 -5.32 -23.80
CA VAL A 439 -4.59 -5.17 -23.36
C VAL A 439 -3.91 -6.53 -23.17
N LYS A 440 -4.56 -7.50 -22.52
CA LYS A 440 -4.01 -8.87 -22.38
C LYS A 440 -3.77 -9.56 -23.71
N LYS A 441 -4.66 -9.37 -24.69
CA LYS A 441 -4.52 -9.98 -26.02
C LYS A 441 -3.37 -9.33 -26.78
N ALA A 442 -3.27 -8.00 -26.76
CA ALA A 442 -2.16 -7.26 -27.36
C ALA A 442 -0.79 -7.67 -26.78
N ILE A 443 -0.68 -7.81 -25.45
CA ILE A 443 0.54 -8.30 -24.79
C ILE A 443 0.90 -9.71 -25.25
N ARG A 444 -0.07 -10.65 -25.30
CA ARG A 444 0.21 -12.02 -25.76
C ARG A 444 0.67 -12.05 -27.21
N THR A 445 0.05 -11.27 -28.08
CA THR A 445 0.45 -11.15 -29.49
C THR A 445 1.83 -10.54 -29.63
N ALA A 446 2.16 -9.50 -28.84
CA ALA A 446 3.49 -8.91 -28.81
C ALA A 446 4.56 -9.93 -28.40
N LEU A 447 4.27 -10.74 -27.37
CA LEU A 447 5.19 -11.75 -26.86
C LEU A 447 5.34 -12.96 -27.78
N SER A 448 4.27 -13.36 -28.49
CA SER A 448 4.36 -14.43 -29.49
C SER A 448 5.15 -14.02 -30.72
N GLN A 449 5.15 -12.73 -31.05
CA GLN A 449 5.88 -12.14 -32.18
C GLN A 449 7.34 -11.77 -31.83
N HIS A 450 7.79 -12.03 -30.59
CA HIS A 450 9.15 -11.69 -30.18
C HIS A 450 10.16 -12.73 -30.72
N PRO A 451 11.12 -12.34 -31.58
CA PRO A 451 11.97 -13.27 -32.32
C PRO A 451 12.95 -14.03 -31.42
N HIS A 452 13.51 -13.38 -30.38
CA HIS A 452 14.59 -13.95 -29.56
C HIS A 452 14.17 -14.44 -28.17
N TRP A 453 12.87 -14.48 -27.86
CA TRP A 453 12.42 -14.92 -26.54
C TRP A 453 11.88 -16.34 -26.61
N ASP A 454 12.45 -17.22 -25.80
CA ASP A 454 12.00 -18.60 -25.64
C ASP A 454 10.71 -18.67 -24.78
N PRO A 455 10.09 -19.86 -24.64
CA PRO A 455 8.88 -20.02 -23.83
C PRO A 455 9.06 -19.60 -22.35
N LEU A 456 10.25 -19.78 -21.77
CA LEU A 456 10.56 -19.41 -20.39
C LEU A 456 10.46 -17.89 -20.18
N LEU A 457 11.11 -17.11 -21.04
CA LEU A 457 11.13 -15.65 -20.98
C LEU A 457 9.74 -15.07 -21.25
N ARG A 458 9.05 -15.56 -22.27
CA ARG A 458 7.65 -15.17 -22.58
C ARG A 458 6.74 -15.43 -21.37
N GLN A 459 6.88 -16.59 -20.72
CA GLN A 459 6.10 -16.94 -19.54
C GLN A 459 6.45 -16.04 -18.35
N HIS A 460 7.72 -15.70 -18.13
CA HIS A 460 8.15 -14.78 -17.07
C HIS A 460 7.56 -13.38 -17.26
N VAL A 461 7.61 -12.82 -18.48
CA VAL A 461 7.05 -11.49 -18.77
C VAL A 461 5.53 -11.47 -18.58
N LEU A 462 4.83 -12.55 -18.96
CA LEU A 462 3.39 -12.70 -18.70
C LEU A 462 3.05 -12.79 -17.21
N GLN A 463 3.87 -13.46 -16.41
CA GLN A 463 3.64 -13.64 -14.97
C GLN A 463 4.00 -12.39 -14.15
N SER A 464 5.00 -11.65 -14.62
CA SER A 464 5.51 -10.44 -13.96
C SER A 464 4.77 -9.18 -14.42
N THR A 465 4.06 -9.20 -15.55
CA THR A 465 3.18 -8.09 -15.98
C THR A 465 1.81 -8.18 -15.30
N ARG A 466 1.48 -7.18 -14.49
CA ARG A 466 0.18 -7.04 -13.81
C ARG A 466 -0.64 -5.95 -14.49
N ILE A 467 -1.89 -6.25 -14.79
CA ILE A 467 -2.85 -5.25 -15.25
C ILE A 467 -3.78 -4.93 -14.10
N VAL A 468 -3.75 -3.67 -13.66
CA VAL A 468 -4.49 -3.16 -12.52
C VAL A 468 -5.54 -2.16 -13.02
N LEU A 469 -6.69 -2.14 -12.35
CA LEU A 469 -7.72 -1.13 -12.62
C LEU A 469 -7.29 0.16 -11.94
N GLY A 470 -7.17 1.22 -12.74
CA GLY A 470 -7.01 2.57 -12.21
C GLY A 470 -8.26 3.05 -11.49
N LYS A 471 -8.13 4.16 -10.77
CA LYS A 471 -9.28 4.89 -10.23
C LYS A 471 -10.17 5.33 -11.40
N GLU A 472 -11.48 5.11 -11.28
CA GLU A 472 -12.43 5.64 -12.27
C GLU A 472 -12.40 7.17 -12.21
N ILE A 473 -12.22 7.81 -13.37
CA ILE A 473 -12.10 9.26 -13.44
C ILE A 473 -13.49 9.87 -13.24
N THR A 474 -13.60 10.75 -12.25
CA THR A 474 -14.83 11.44 -11.85
C THR A 474 -14.76 12.92 -12.20
N PHE A 475 -15.88 13.63 -12.12
CA PHE A 475 -15.87 15.10 -12.25
C PHE A 475 -15.01 15.79 -11.17
N ALA A 476 -14.85 15.18 -9.99
CA ALA A 476 -13.90 15.65 -8.99
C ALA A 476 -12.44 15.64 -9.48
N ASP A 477 -12.09 14.79 -10.45
CA ASP A 477 -10.75 14.76 -11.05
C ASP A 477 -10.58 15.79 -12.20
N LYS A 478 -11.67 16.48 -12.60
CA LYS A 478 -11.63 17.64 -13.54
C LYS A 478 -11.38 18.99 -12.82
N GLN A 479 -10.98 18.96 -11.55
CA GLN A 479 -10.55 20.16 -10.83
C GLN A 479 -9.49 20.91 -11.65
N ASN A 480 -9.85 22.13 -12.03
CA ASN A 480 -9.09 22.92 -12.99
C ASN A 480 -8.56 24.21 -12.38
N CYS A 481 -8.85 24.51 -11.11
CA CYS A 481 -8.38 25.73 -10.44
C CYS A 481 -6.87 25.91 -10.53
N GLY A 482 -6.10 24.83 -10.39
CA GLY A 482 -4.66 24.86 -10.55
C GLY A 482 -4.18 25.09 -11.99
N ALA A 483 -4.94 24.68 -13.01
CA ALA A 483 -4.57 24.80 -14.42
C ALA A 483 -5.12 26.08 -15.08
N ARG A 484 -6.40 26.41 -14.86
CA ARG A 484 -7.04 27.66 -15.35
C ARG A 484 -6.48 28.92 -14.71
N SER A 485 -5.98 28.84 -13.47
CA SER A 485 -5.22 29.95 -12.88
C SER A 485 -3.87 30.20 -13.56
N GLN A 486 -3.35 29.21 -14.32
CA GLN A 486 -2.13 29.37 -15.12
C GLN A 486 -2.45 30.05 -16.46
N ASP A 487 -3.60 29.71 -17.09
CA ASP A 487 -4.05 30.18 -18.42
C ASP A 487 -4.92 31.47 -18.42
N PHE A 488 -5.05 32.18 -17.31
CA PHE A 488 -5.90 33.39 -17.19
C PHE A 488 -5.29 34.60 -17.92
N ASP A 489 -6.09 35.27 -18.75
CA ASP A 489 -5.77 36.45 -19.57
C ASP A 489 -6.62 37.65 -19.13
N TRP A 490 -6.01 38.84 -19.08
CA TRP A 490 -6.61 40.07 -18.59
C TRP A 490 -7.39 40.85 -19.65
N GLY A 491 -7.15 40.58 -20.94
CA GLY A 491 -7.82 41.29 -22.04
C GLY A 491 -9.35 41.32 -21.97
N PRO A 492 -10.02 40.18 -21.70
CA PRO A 492 -11.49 40.12 -21.59
C PRO A 492 -12.07 40.77 -20.33
N LEU A 493 -11.28 40.91 -19.26
CA LEU A 493 -11.73 41.48 -17.98
C LEU A 493 -11.62 43.02 -17.99
N ALA A 494 -10.62 43.56 -18.67
CA ALA A 494 -10.47 45.00 -18.89
C ALA A 494 -11.57 45.61 -19.77
N GLN A 495 -12.32 44.78 -20.49
CA GLN A 495 -13.45 45.16 -21.35
C GLN A 495 -14.82 44.86 -20.72
N CYS A 496 -14.86 44.30 -19.49
CA CYS A 496 -16.11 44.14 -18.76
C CYS A 496 -16.57 45.48 -18.20
N ASP A 497 -17.87 45.74 -18.28
CA ASP A 497 -18.49 46.90 -17.67
C ASP A 497 -18.55 46.76 -16.14
N ASP A 498 -18.54 47.90 -15.45
CA ASP A 498 -18.52 47.97 -13.99
C ASP A 498 -19.72 47.26 -13.34
N SER A 499 -20.85 47.14 -14.05
CA SER A 499 -22.04 46.45 -13.55
C SER A 499 -21.85 44.92 -13.49
N THR A 500 -21.29 44.33 -14.55
CA THR A 500 -20.96 42.89 -14.59
C THR A 500 -19.83 42.55 -13.60
N LEU A 501 -18.88 43.48 -13.44
CA LEU A 501 -17.81 43.36 -12.44
C LEU A 501 -18.38 43.42 -11.01
N ALA A 502 -19.30 44.36 -10.73
CA ALA A 502 -19.97 44.52 -9.45
C ALA A 502 -20.88 43.33 -9.09
N ASP A 503 -21.61 42.76 -10.06
CA ASP A 503 -22.41 41.54 -9.85
C ASP A 503 -21.52 40.33 -9.55
N ALA A 504 -20.37 40.20 -10.22
CA ALA A 504 -19.38 39.15 -9.94
C ALA A 504 -18.73 39.32 -8.55
N ILE A 505 -18.49 40.56 -8.10
CA ILE A 505 -17.96 40.94 -6.79
C ILE A 505 -18.98 40.66 -5.67
N CYS A 506 -20.27 40.91 -5.91
CA CYS A 506 -21.37 40.61 -4.98
C CYS A 506 -21.73 39.11 -4.93
N GLY A 507 -21.08 38.27 -5.73
CA GLY A 507 -21.33 36.83 -5.78
C GLY A 507 -22.61 36.42 -6.53
N LYS A 508 -23.26 37.33 -7.26
CA LYS A 508 -24.32 36.94 -8.20
C LYS A 508 -23.72 36.07 -9.31
N GLY A 509 -24.14 34.82 -9.38
CA GLY A 509 -23.58 33.79 -10.27
C GLY A 509 -22.59 32.81 -9.61
N CYS A 510 -22.24 33.02 -8.33
CA CYS A 510 -21.49 32.03 -7.55
C CYS A 510 -22.43 31.07 -6.84
N SER A 511 -22.64 29.89 -7.44
CA SER A 511 -23.45 28.82 -6.84
C SER A 511 -22.58 27.75 -6.18
N ARG A 512 -22.96 27.35 -4.96
CA ARG A 512 -22.48 26.12 -4.35
C ARG A 512 -23.16 24.95 -5.09
N VAL A 513 -22.38 24.13 -5.78
CA VAL A 513 -22.92 22.93 -6.42
C VAL A 513 -23.14 21.87 -5.34
N GLU A 514 -24.36 21.76 -4.85
CA GLU A 514 -24.78 20.80 -3.79
C GLU A 514 -24.91 19.35 -4.30
N CYS A 515 -24.35 19.04 -5.46
CA CYS A 515 -24.39 17.70 -6.05
C CYS A 515 -23.07 16.94 -5.80
N ASN A 516 -23.15 15.61 -5.70
CA ASN A 516 -21.98 14.76 -5.44
C ASN A 516 -21.00 14.74 -6.63
N TRP A 517 -19.80 15.31 -6.46
CA TRP A 517 -18.78 15.39 -7.50
C TRP A 517 -18.07 14.07 -7.82
N LYS A 518 -18.36 12.98 -7.08
CA LYS A 518 -17.87 11.62 -7.37
C LYS A 518 -18.66 10.92 -8.48
N VAL A 519 -19.32 11.68 -9.36
CA VAL A 519 -19.98 11.14 -10.56
C VAL A 519 -18.91 10.72 -11.58
N PRO A 520 -18.94 9.47 -12.09
CA PRO A 520 -18.02 9.00 -13.11
C PRO A 520 -18.17 9.77 -14.43
N LEU A 521 -17.05 10.09 -15.07
CA LEU A 521 -17.08 10.65 -16.42
C LEU A 521 -17.50 9.58 -17.43
N GLN A 522 -18.35 9.97 -18.38
CA GLN A 522 -18.66 9.21 -19.60
C GLN A 522 -17.80 9.73 -20.77
N PRO A 523 -16.61 9.14 -21.02
CA PRO A 523 -15.72 9.53 -22.11
C PRO A 523 -16.29 9.09 -23.46
N THR A 524 -15.86 9.76 -24.53
CA THR A 524 -16.19 9.35 -25.90
C THR A 524 -15.46 8.06 -26.29
N PRO A 525 -15.99 7.31 -27.28
CA PRO A 525 -15.30 6.14 -27.83
C PRO A 525 -13.84 6.42 -28.23
N GLN A 526 -13.57 7.59 -28.82
CA GLN A 526 -12.25 8.03 -29.24
C GLN A 526 -11.31 8.25 -28.04
N ALA A 527 -11.81 8.84 -26.95
CA ALA A 527 -11.03 9.06 -25.73
C ALA A 527 -10.63 7.74 -25.06
N ASP A 528 -11.52 6.74 -25.05
CA ASP A 528 -11.23 5.39 -24.55
C ASP A 528 -10.13 4.70 -25.38
N ILE A 529 -10.19 4.83 -26.72
CA ILE A 529 -9.17 4.30 -27.63
C ILE A 529 -7.79 4.92 -27.35
N ALA A 530 -7.73 6.25 -27.18
CA ALA A 530 -6.51 6.96 -26.83
C ALA A 530 -5.98 6.55 -25.43
N ALA A 531 -6.88 6.35 -24.46
CA ALA A 531 -6.52 5.92 -23.12
C ALA A 531 -5.91 4.50 -23.09
N VAL A 532 -6.43 3.56 -23.88
CA VAL A 532 -5.85 2.21 -24.01
C VAL A 532 -4.46 2.25 -24.64
N LYS A 533 -4.27 3.05 -25.70
CA LYS A 533 -2.96 3.24 -26.34
C LYS A 533 -1.93 3.79 -25.35
N ARG A 534 -2.28 4.83 -24.58
CA ARG A 534 -1.42 5.42 -23.55
C ARG A 534 -1.08 4.45 -22.42
N SER A 535 -2.05 3.68 -21.96
CA SER A 535 -1.85 2.70 -20.88
C SER A 535 -0.82 1.64 -21.25
N LEU A 536 -0.72 1.28 -22.53
CA LEU A 536 0.19 0.24 -23.03
C LEU A 536 1.54 0.78 -23.54
N ALA A 537 1.64 2.08 -23.83
CA ALA A 537 2.81 2.69 -24.47
C ALA A 537 4.11 2.42 -23.70
N ASN A 538 4.15 2.71 -22.39
CA ASN A 538 5.35 2.51 -21.58
C ASN A 538 5.75 1.05 -21.48
N TRP A 539 4.78 0.13 -21.40
CA TRP A 539 5.06 -1.29 -21.39
C TRP A 539 5.58 -1.79 -22.76
N ALA A 540 4.97 -1.32 -23.86
CA ALA A 540 5.38 -1.68 -25.21
C ALA A 540 6.78 -1.15 -25.55
N ASN A 541 7.10 0.09 -25.15
CA ASN A 541 8.44 0.66 -25.35
C ASN A 541 9.53 -0.12 -24.62
N ASN A 542 9.22 -0.68 -23.45
CA ASN A 542 10.20 -1.38 -22.62
C ASN A 542 10.36 -2.86 -22.96
N PHE A 543 9.30 -3.54 -23.43
CA PHE A 543 9.26 -5.00 -23.52
C PHE A 543 8.82 -5.56 -24.88
N ALA A 544 8.36 -4.72 -25.81
CA ALA A 544 8.07 -5.17 -27.17
C ALA A 544 9.32 -5.14 -28.05
N TRP A 545 9.27 -5.84 -29.18
CA TRP A 545 10.31 -5.75 -30.19
C TRP A 545 10.40 -4.29 -30.70
N PRO A 546 11.61 -3.71 -30.85
CA PRO A 546 11.77 -2.36 -31.37
C PRO A 546 10.98 -2.14 -32.66
N GLY A 547 10.35 -0.97 -32.80
CA GLY A 547 9.49 -0.64 -33.96
C GLY A 547 8.05 -1.18 -33.88
N THR A 548 7.75 -2.19 -33.06
CA THR A 548 6.39 -2.80 -32.99
C THR A 548 5.42 -2.12 -32.02
N HIS A 549 5.89 -1.13 -31.23
CA HIS A 549 5.09 -0.49 -30.18
C HIS A 549 3.80 0.17 -30.71
N LYS A 550 3.87 0.91 -31.83
CA LYS A 550 2.68 1.52 -32.47
C LYS A 550 1.68 0.45 -32.92
N GLN A 551 2.18 -0.63 -33.52
CA GLN A 551 1.36 -1.75 -33.98
C GLN A 551 0.65 -2.47 -32.81
N ILE A 552 1.34 -2.64 -31.67
CA ILE A 552 0.79 -3.29 -30.47
C ILE A 552 -0.30 -2.41 -29.82
N CYS A 553 -0.04 -1.11 -29.67
CA CYS A 553 -1.04 -0.16 -29.18
C CYS A 553 -2.24 -0.06 -30.13
N GLY A 554 -2.00 -0.10 -31.45
CA GLY A 554 -3.04 -0.18 -32.48
C GLY A 554 -3.90 -1.44 -32.38
N LYS A 555 -3.27 -2.61 -32.22
CA LYS A 555 -3.97 -3.89 -32.00
C LYS A 555 -4.82 -3.88 -30.72
N ALA A 556 -4.32 -3.28 -29.64
CA ALA A 556 -5.07 -3.11 -28.39
C ALA A 556 -6.31 -2.23 -28.59
N ALA A 557 -6.16 -1.12 -29.31
CA ALA A 557 -7.26 -0.23 -29.68
C ALA A 557 -8.30 -0.93 -30.56
N ALA A 558 -7.89 -1.58 -31.65
CA ALA A 558 -8.80 -2.31 -32.54
C ALA A 558 -9.58 -3.40 -31.77
N LYS A 559 -8.91 -4.15 -30.88
CA LYS A 559 -9.59 -5.16 -30.05
C LYS A 559 -10.51 -4.59 -28.98
N LEU A 560 -10.28 -3.36 -28.51
CA LEU A 560 -11.23 -2.66 -27.67
C LEU A 560 -12.47 -2.28 -28.47
N SER A 561 -12.30 -1.73 -29.68
CA SER A 561 -13.41 -1.32 -30.53
C SER A 561 -14.35 -2.47 -30.91
N CYS A 562 -13.79 -3.67 -31.14
CA CYS A 562 -14.57 -4.90 -31.40
C CYS A 562 -15.07 -5.59 -30.12
N SER A 563 -14.85 -5.02 -28.93
CA SER A 563 -15.27 -5.62 -27.67
C SER A 563 -16.75 -5.39 -27.43
N ARG A 564 -17.56 -6.46 -27.50
CA ARG A 564 -19.00 -6.43 -27.18
C ARG A 564 -19.31 -5.72 -25.85
N LYS A 565 -18.49 -5.93 -24.81
CA LYS A 565 -18.67 -5.28 -23.50
C LYS A 565 -18.41 -3.77 -23.50
N TRP A 566 -17.52 -3.30 -24.39
CA TRP A 566 -17.25 -1.88 -24.55
C TRP A 566 -18.36 -1.22 -25.39
N GLN A 567 -18.85 -1.90 -26.42
CA GLN A 567 -19.99 -1.47 -27.23
C GLN A 567 -21.30 -1.42 -26.41
N GLU A 568 -21.59 -2.43 -25.60
CA GLU A 568 -22.75 -2.47 -24.68
C GLU A 568 -22.71 -1.33 -23.65
N LEU A 569 -21.51 -1.00 -23.13
CA LEU A 569 -21.32 0.12 -22.21
C LEU A 569 -21.65 1.46 -22.87
N HIS A 570 -21.12 1.71 -24.08
CA HIS A 570 -21.39 2.93 -24.84
C HIS A 570 -22.85 3.00 -25.35
N ALA A 571 -23.49 1.86 -25.59
CA ALA A 571 -24.92 1.81 -25.90
C ALA A 571 -25.78 2.18 -24.67
N ALA A 572 -25.42 1.69 -23.48
CA ALA A 572 -26.10 2.06 -22.24
C ALA A 572 -25.93 3.55 -21.91
N TRP A 573 -24.74 4.12 -22.11
CA TRP A 573 -24.51 5.56 -21.93
C TRP A 573 -25.30 6.41 -22.92
N ARG A 574 -25.43 5.97 -24.18
CA ARG A 574 -26.28 6.65 -25.16
C ARG A 574 -27.74 6.70 -24.71
N LYS A 575 -28.29 5.60 -24.17
CA LYS A 575 -29.65 5.55 -23.64
C LYS A 575 -29.86 6.44 -22.41
N GLN A 576 -28.84 6.58 -21.56
CA GLN A 576 -28.89 7.39 -20.34
C GLN A 576 -28.40 8.83 -20.54
N ARG A 577 -28.08 9.23 -21.78
CA ARG A 577 -27.37 10.48 -22.07
C ARG A 577 -28.17 11.71 -21.62
N ALA A 578 -29.46 11.76 -21.88
CA ALA A 578 -30.31 12.90 -21.50
C ALA A 578 -30.36 13.08 -19.97
N SER A 579 -30.61 11.99 -19.23
CA SER A 579 -30.61 12.01 -17.76
C SER A 579 -29.24 12.32 -17.16
N TYR A 580 -28.16 11.78 -17.74
CA TYR A 580 -26.80 12.09 -17.32
C TYR A 580 -26.42 13.55 -17.59
N LEU A 581 -26.77 14.11 -18.74
CA LEU A 581 -26.53 15.53 -19.04
C LEU A 581 -27.36 16.45 -18.16
N ALA A 582 -28.62 16.12 -17.87
CA ALA A 582 -29.45 16.86 -16.93
C ALA A 582 -28.87 16.85 -15.50
N HIS A 583 -28.28 15.73 -15.06
CA HIS A 583 -27.62 15.64 -13.76
C HIS A 583 -26.23 16.32 -13.74
N THR A 584 -25.53 16.35 -14.89
CA THR A 584 -24.15 16.82 -14.97
C THR A 584 -23.96 18.21 -15.57
N CYS A 585 -25.03 18.84 -16.06
CA CYS A 585 -25.01 20.21 -16.58
C CYS A 585 -24.46 21.19 -15.54
N GLN A 586 -24.72 20.95 -14.26
CA GLN A 586 -24.21 21.75 -13.13
C GLN A 586 -22.69 21.62 -12.92
N PHE A 587 -22.04 20.58 -13.48
CA PHE A 587 -20.59 20.35 -13.37
C PHE A 587 -19.80 20.91 -14.57
N SER A 588 -20.46 21.50 -15.57
CA SER A 588 -19.84 21.96 -16.80
C SER A 588 -20.40 23.30 -17.28
N GLY A 589 -19.51 24.27 -17.42
CA GLY A 589 -19.74 25.52 -18.16
C GLY A 589 -18.40 26.03 -18.71
N PRO A 590 -18.39 26.65 -19.91
CA PRO A 590 -17.19 27.31 -20.41
C PRO A 590 -16.74 28.39 -19.41
N GLY A 591 -15.43 28.47 -19.13
CA GLY A 591 -14.88 29.51 -18.25
C GLY A 591 -14.81 29.19 -16.75
N LEU A 592 -15.51 28.18 -16.24
CA LEU A 592 -15.66 27.99 -14.79
C LEU A 592 -14.42 27.39 -14.08
N ILE A 593 -14.05 27.99 -12.94
CA ILE A 593 -12.99 27.55 -12.01
C ILE A 593 -13.60 26.70 -10.89
N ILE A 594 -13.01 25.54 -10.56
CA ILE A 594 -13.53 24.56 -9.59
C ILE A 594 -12.50 24.28 -8.48
N CYS A 595 -12.76 24.67 -7.21
CA CYS A 595 -11.90 24.42 -6.03
C CYS A 595 -12.57 23.53 -4.95
N PRO A 596 -11.79 22.77 -4.15
CA PRO A 596 -12.32 21.98 -3.03
C PRO A 596 -12.91 22.79 -1.85
N ASP A 597 -14.03 22.35 -1.30
CA ASP A 597 -14.51 22.73 0.06
C ASP A 597 -13.70 21.97 1.11
N ASP A 598 -13.14 22.70 2.09
CA ASP A 598 -12.27 22.14 3.11
C ASP A 598 -13.03 21.44 4.24
N LYS A 599 -14.25 21.89 4.56
CA LYS A 599 -15.06 21.40 5.69
C LYS A 599 -15.87 20.18 5.29
N VAL A 600 -16.42 20.19 4.08
CA VAL A 600 -17.21 19.06 3.56
C VAL A 600 -16.69 18.69 2.18
N LYS A 601 -15.80 17.70 2.14
CA LYS A 601 -15.08 17.25 0.91
C LYS A 601 -16.00 16.87 -0.27
N GLN A 602 -17.30 16.71 -0.03
CA GLN A 602 -18.35 16.44 -1.03
C GLN A 602 -18.80 17.68 -1.82
N TYR A 603 -18.56 18.90 -1.33
CA TYR A 603 -18.86 20.19 -1.98
C TYR A 603 -17.57 20.89 -2.44
N LYS A 604 -17.71 21.98 -3.21
CA LYS A 604 -16.62 22.71 -3.92
C LYS A 604 -16.88 24.23 -3.96
N TRP A 605 -15.85 25.06 -3.72
CA TRP A 605 -15.84 26.56 -3.72
C TRP A 605 -14.86 27.13 -4.78
N LYS A 606 -14.54 28.44 -4.76
CA LYS A 606 -13.63 29.15 -5.70
C LYS A 606 -12.71 30.17 -4.95
N ALA A 607 -11.34 30.15 -5.06
CA ALA A 607 -10.37 31.17 -4.51
C ALA A 607 -8.87 31.03 -4.97
N SER A 608 -7.96 32.05 -4.78
CA SER A 608 -6.58 32.20 -5.38
C SER A 608 -5.33 32.26 -4.44
N ARG A 609 -4.09 32.10 -4.98
CA ARG A 609 -2.82 31.77 -4.28
C ARG A 609 -1.89 32.94 -3.89
N ALA A 610 -2.04 34.12 -4.51
CA ALA A 610 -1.18 35.28 -4.26
C ALA A 610 -1.42 35.90 -2.87
N LEU A 611 -2.66 35.78 -2.40
CA LEU A 611 -3.15 36.15 -1.08
C LEU A 611 -2.35 35.52 0.07
N ALA A 612 -2.07 34.22 -0.05
CA ALA A 612 -1.36 33.44 0.95
C ALA A 612 0.12 33.86 1.09
N PHE A 613 0.73 34.43 0.03
CA PHE A 613 2.10 34.92 0.10
C PHE A 613 2.20 36.31 0.72
N VAL A 614 1.28 37.22 0.37
CA VAL A 614 1.19 38.56 0.97
C VAL A 614 1.07 38.41 2.47
N VAL A 615 0.07 37.64 2.95
CA VAL A 615 -0.12 37.33 4.37
C VAL A 615 1.16 36.79 5.02
N ARG A 616 1.98 36.00 4.32
CA ARG A 616 3.23 35.44 4.86
C ARG A 616 4.41 36.44 4.90
N GLN A 617 4.41 37.46 4.05
CA GLN A 617 5.52 38.41 3.93
C GLN A 617 5.25 39.78 4.53
N THR A 618 4.00 40.25 4.49
CA THR A 618 3.58 41.53 5.06
C THR A 618 3.07 41.38 6.49
N ILE A 619 2.60 40.18 6.88
CA ILE A 619 2.20 39.85 8.25
C ILE A 619 3.16 38.77 8.76
N PHE A 620 3.84 39.05 9.87
CA PHE A 620 4.49 38.00 10.64
C PHE A 620 3.39 37.24 11.40
N SER A 621 2.64 36.40 10.68
CA SER A 621 1.56 35.60 11.26
C SER A 621 2.13 34.60 12.25
N ASP A 622 1.37 34.32 13.30
CA ASP A 622 1.76 33.31 14.30
C ASP A 622 1.80 31.91 13.67
N GLU A 623 1.00 31.69 12.62
CA GLU A 623 0.83 30.41 11.94
C GLU A 623 2.12 29.80 11.36
N VAL A 624 2.32 28.53 11.66
CA VAL A 624 3.36 27.64 11.18
C VAL A 624 2.67 26.53 10.39
N TRP A 625 2.91 26.52 9.09
CA TRP A 625 2.16 25.70 8.13
C TRP A 625 2.66 24.26 7.99
N GLY A 626 3.78 23.94 8.64
CA GLY A 626 4.39 22.62 8.58
C GLY A 626 5.60 22.49 9.51
N LEU A 627 5.83 21.27 10.00
CA LEU A 627 6.92 20.96 10.94
C LEU A 627 8.32 21.31 10.40
N LYS A 628 8.49 21.27 9.07
CA LYS A 628 9.73 21.60 8.36
C LYS A 628 10.06 23.09 8.35
N ASP A 629 9.06 23.94 8.53
CA ASP A 629 9.19 25.40 8.48
C ASP A 629 9.20 26.00 9.90
N ALA A 630 8.76 25.23 10.91
CA ALA A 630 8.62 25.63 12.30
C ALA A 630 9.89 26.24 12.92
N ARG A 631 11.04 25.56 12.81
CA ARG A 631 12.31 26.02 13.38
C ARG A 631 12.76 27.34 12.75
N ALA A 632 12.92 27.35 11.43
CA ALA A 632 13.46 28.51 10.71
C ALA A 632 12.56 29.75 10.83
N ASP A 633 11.23 29.57 10.82
CA ASP A 633 10.30 30.69 11.02
C ASP A 633 10.36 31.22 12.47
N MET A 634 10.55 30.36 13.47
CA MET A 634 10.66 30.79 14.87
C MET A 634 12.00 31.43 15.21
N GLU A 635 13.12 30.88 14.75
CA GLU A 635 14.46 31.50 14.92
C GLU A 635 14.44 32.93 14.36
N LYS A 636 13.93 33.12 13.14
CA LYS A 636 13.78 34.43 12.51
C LYS A 636 12.90 35.41 13.30
N LYS A 637 11.89 34.91 14.03
CA LYS A 637 11.02 35.72 14.89
C LYS A 637 11.70 36.06 16.22
N MET A 638 12.46 35.12 16.79
CA MET A 638 13.19 35.30 18.04
C MET A 638 14.37 36.28 17.90
N ASP A 639 15.04 36.31 16.74
CA ASP A 639 16.12 37.26 16.44
C ASP A 639 15.68 38.73 16.53
N ARG A 640 14.38 38.99 16.44
CA ARG A 640 13.79 40.34 16.43
C ARG A 640 13.26 40.79 17.78
N LEU A 641 13.41 39.96 18.81
CA LEU A 641 12.94 40.30 20.14
C LEU A 641 13.79 41.43 20.72
N ALA A 642 13.12 42.52 21.08
CA ALA A 642 13.73 43.67 21.74
C ALA A 642 14.14 43.31 23.17
N ALA A 643 15.30 43.82 23.60
CA ALA A 643 15.73 43.72 24.99
C ALA A 643 14.77 44.51 25.91
N PRO A 644 14.60 44.09 27.18
CA PRO A 644 13.77 44.84 28.13
C PRO A 644 14.31 46.27 28.31
N ARG A 645 13.43 47.25 28.55
CA ARG A 645 13.84 48.65 28.75
C ARG A 645 14.76 48.82 29.95
N ARG A 646 14.59 47.97 30.96
CA ARG A 646 15.49 47.85 32.11
C ARG A 646 15.97 46.42 32.18
N ALA A 647 17.28 46.20 32.16
CA ALA A 647 17.87 44.88 32.22
C ALA A 647 17.31 44.09 33.42
N GLY A 648 16.77 42.90 33.16
CA GLY A 648 16.23 42.03 34.21
C GLY A 648 14.81 42.34 34.69
N LEU A 649 14.11 43.35 34.14
CA LEU A 649 12.75 43.73 34.54
C LEU A 649 11.76 43.65 33.37
N CYS A 650 10.52 43.25 33.67
CA CYS A 650 9.42 43.10 32.72
C CYS A 650 8.86 44.48 32.32
N ASP A 651 8.75 44.72 31.02
CA ASP A 651 8.26 45.98 30.43
C ASP A 651 6.75 46.24 30.69
N ARG A 652 6.02 45.27 31.28
CA ARG A 652 4.60 45.42 31.67
C ARG A 652 4.42 45.61 33.17
N CYS A 653 4.89 44.65 33.98
CA CYS A 653 4.62 44.64 35.43
C CYS A 653 5.80 45.07 36.30
N GLY A 654 6.99 45.28 35.71
CA GLY A 654 8.21 45.58 36.47
C GLY A 654 8.80 44.39 37.24
N GLY A 655 8.20 43.20 37.16
CA GLY A 655 8.72 41.98 37.81
C GLY A 655 9.99 41.44 37.16
N ARG A 656 10.65 40.47 37.81
CA ARG A 656 11.89 39.86 37.29
C ARG A 656 11.67 39.21 35.92
N CYS A 657 12.60 39.44 35.01
CA CYS A 657 12.53 39.01 33.61
C CYS A 657 13.87 38.36 33.23
N HIS A 658 13.83 37.09 32.82
CA HIS A 658 15.03 36.41 32.34
C HIS A 658 15.45 36.94 30.95
N PRO A 659 16.73 36.76 30.55
CA PRO A 659 17.23 37.21 29.25
C PRO A 659 16.42 36.69 28.05
N LEU A 660 15.85 35.49 28.18
CA LEU A 660 14.89 34.91 27.25
C LEU A 660 14.01 33.92 28.01
N GLN A 661 12.69 34.03 27.87
CA GLN A 661 11.72 33.11 28.48
C GLN A 661 10.56 32.85 27.54
N GLY A 662 9.83 31.78 27.77
CA GLY A 662 8.71 31.44 26.89
C GLY A 662 7.72 30.48 27.53
N ILE A 663 6.64 30.26 26.80
CA ILE A 663 5.55 29.37 27.17
C ILE A 663 5.13 28.57 25.95
N THR A 664 4.58 27.39 26.19
CA THR A 664 3.85 26.61 25.18
C THR A 664 2.43 26.42 25.66
N ALA A 665 1.46 26.37 24.77
CA ALA A 665 0.07 26.21 25.15
C ALA A 665 -0.66 25.30 24.17
N ASP A 666 -1.55 24.45 24.68
CA ASP A 666 -2.39 23.54 23.88
C ASP A 666 -3.87 23.88 24.10
N ALA A 667 -4.65 23.90 23.03
CA ALA A 667 -6.10 24.08 23.09
C ALA A 667 -6.78 22.77 22.70
N GLY A 668 -7.44 22.10 23.64
CA GLY A 668 -8.04 20.77 23.45
C GLY A 668 -9.03 20.64 22.27
N GLN A 669 -9.56 21.75 21.73
CA GLN A 669 -10.23 21.87 20.44
C GLN A 669 -10.43 23.35 20.07
N PHE A 670 -9.97 23.79 18.89
CA PHE A 670 -10.04 25.19 18.48
C PHE A 670 -11.15 25.49 17.45
N PHE A 671 -12.04 26.44 17.78
CA PHE A 671 -13.01 27.02 16.84
C PHE A 671 -13.06 28.54 17.02
N GLU A 672 -12.20 29.29 16.33
CA GLU A 672 -12.32 30.75 16.21
C GLU A 672 -12.81 31.15 14.82
N ALA A 673 -13.80 32.04 14.77
CA ALA A 673 -14.35 32.59 13.54
C ALA A 673 -13.74 33.98 13.25
N VAL A 674 -13.65 34.37 11.97
CA VAL A 674 -13.12 35.62 11.35
C VAL A 674 -14.13 36.67 10.79
N SER A 675 -14.31 37.91 11.29
CA SER A 675 -15.28 38.83 10.66
C SER A 675 -14.67 39.36 9.37
N SER A 676 -15.46 39.36 8.31
CA SER A 676 -15.05 39.85 7.00
C SER A 676 -14.49 41.26 7.08
N ASN A 677 -15.18 42.14 7.80
CA ASN A 677 -14.82 43.55 7.89
C ASN A 677 -13.48 43.73 8.60
N SER A 678 -13.27 43.10 9.77
CA SER A 678 -11.97 43.25 10.45
C SER A 678 -10.85 42.53 9.70
N ALA A 679 -11.12 41.44 8.97
CA ALA A 679 -10.12 40.81 8.13
C ALA A 679 -9.68 41.76 6.99
N CYS A 680 -10.64 42.41 6.33
CA CYS A 680 -10.37 43.41 5.30
C CYS A 680 -9.59 44.59 5.87
N GLU A 681 -10.02 45.18 7.00
CA GLU A 681 -9.33 46.29 7.66
C GLU A 681 -7.88 45.95 8.02
N ASN A 682 -7.64 44.74 8.54
CA ASN A 682 -6.30 44.26 8.86
C ASN A 682 -5.45 44.10 7.60
N LEU A 683 -5.96 43.44 6.55
CA LEU A 683 -5.21 43.32 5.29
C LEU A 683 -4.93 44.71 4.68
N GLY A 684 -5.88 45.62 4.73
CA GLY A 684 -5.70 47.00 4.27
C GLY A 684 -4.59 47.74 5.03
N SER A 685 -4.50 47.54 6.34
CA SER A 685 -3.44 48.10 7.18
C SER A 685 -2.07 47.50 6.86
N ILE A 686 -2.03 46.21 6.59
CA ILE A 686 -0.84 45.44 6.24
C ILE A 686 -0.30 45.81 4.85
N LEU A 687 -1.18 46.03 3.88
CA LEU A 687 -0.83 46.51 2.55
C LEU A 687 -0.38 47.97 2.58
N ARG A 688 -0.97 48.81 3.44
CA ARG A 688 -0.51 50.19 3.69
C ARG A 688 0.91 50.20 4.29
N LEU A 689 1.20 49.33 5.25
CA LEU A 689 2.54 49.19 5.82
C LEU A 689 3.57 48.74 4.77
N ALA A 690 3.18 47.84 3.87
CA ALA A 690 4.05 47.44 2.76
C ALA A 690 4.28 48.57 1.74
N LYS A 691 3.27 49.43 1.49
CA LYS A 691 3.42 50.67 0.68
C LYS A 691 4.39 51.66 1.34
N GLN A 692 4.29 51.85 2.65
CA GLN A 692 5.19 52.73 3.40
C GLN A 692 6.65 52.26 3.36
N ASN A 693 6.89 50.96 3.22
CA ASN A 693 8.23 50.37 3.03
C ASN A 693 8.70 50.36 1.56
N GLY A 694 8.05 51.10 0.66
CA GLY A 694 8.48 51.30 -0.73
C GLY A 694 7.99 50.24 -1.74
N PHE A 695 7.06 49.36 -1.35
CA PHE A 695 6.55 48.30 -2.23
C PHE A 695 5.12 48.59 -2.72
N SER A 696 4.83 48.35 -3.99
CA SER A 696 3.48 48.55 -4.57
C SER A 696 2.84 47.27 -5.11
N ALA A 697 3.62 46.19 -5.21
CA ALA A 697 3.21 44.94 -5.81
C ALA A 697 3.99 43.71 -5.29
N VAL A 698 3.43 42.52 -5.54
CA VAL A 698 4.03 41.20 -5.26
C VAL A 698 4.13 40.40 -6.55
N THR A 699 5.30 39.81 -6.82
CA THR A 699 5.52 38.95 -8.00
C THR A 699 5.67 37.48 -7.62
N VAL A 700 4.84 36.63 -8.24
CA VAL A 700 4.84 35.16 -8.12
C VAL A 700 5.56 34.55 -9.32
N ALA A 701 6.77 34.02 -9.10
CA ALA A 701 7.56 33.30 -10.09
C ALA A 701 7.39 31.77 -9.96
N GLY A 702 6.70 31.15 -10.92
CA GLY A 702 6.53 29.71 -11.05
C GLY A 702 5.69 29.08 -9.93
N ARG A 703 6.08 27.88 -9.49
CA ARG A 703 5.31 27.07 -8.51
C ARG A 703 5.72 27.27 -7.04
N ARG A 704 6.78 28.02 -6.72
CA ARG A 704 7.34 28.08 -5.35
C ARG A 704 7.94 29.42 -4.92
N THR A 705 8.22 30.34 -5.85
CA THR A 705 9.00 31.55 -5.55
C THR A 705 8.10 32.77 -5.68
N VAL A 706 8.10 33.64 -4.68
CA VAL A 706 7.31 34.87 -4.69
C VAL A 706 8.11 35.94 -3.93
N PHE A 707 8.04 37.21 -4.33
CA PHE A 707 8.81 38.33 -3.75
C PHE A 707 8.10 39.68 -3.95
N PHE A 708 8.50 40.72 -3.22
CA PHE A 708 8.00 42.08 -3.44
C PHE A 708 8.66 42.74 -4.66
N GLY A 709 7.88 43.43 -5.48
CA GLY A 709 8.34 44.10 -6.70
C GLY A 709 8.48 43.19 -7.92
N GLY A 710 8.53 43.79 -9.10
CA GLY A 710 8.62 43.15 -10.41
C GLY A 710 8.44 44.19 -11.52
N CYS A 711 9.29 44.19 -12.55
CA CYS A 711 9.24 45.16 -13.62
C CYS A 711 8.15 44.75 -14.63
N VAL A 712 7.14 45.63 -14.82
CA VAL A 712 6.02 45.47 -15.78
C VAL A 712 6.52 45.26 -17.23
N TYR A 713 7.79 45.58 -17.51
CA TYR A 713 8.37 45.58 -18.86
C TYR A 713 9.33 44.43 -19.20
N ARG A 714 9.50 43.41 -18.34
CA ARG A 714 10.25 42.19 -18.72
C ARG A 714 9.39 40.93 -18.54
N SER A 715 8.91 40.44 -19.67
CA SER A 715 8.07 39.25 -19.82
C SER A 715 8.84 37.94 -19.53
N PHE A 716 9.07 37.65 -18.26
CA PHE A 716 9.35 36.26 -17.87
C PHE A 716 8.02 35.51 -17.82
N GLN A 717 7.76 34.62 -18.78
CA GLN A 717 6.54 33.79 -18.93
C GLN A 717 6.10 32.98 -17.69
N SER A 718 6.88 33.03 -16.61
CA SER A 718 6.60 32.33 -15.35
C SER A 718 6.34 33.26 -14.15
N CYS A 719 6.37 34.59 -14.31
CA CYS A 719 6.22 35.56 -13.23
C CYS A 719 4.88 36.31 -13.34
N LYS A 720 4.06 36.34 -12.27
CA LYS A 720 2.79 37.07 -12.20
C LYS A 720 2.87 38.16 -11.13
N VAL A 721 2.71 39.42 -11.50
CA VAL A 721 2.72 40.57 -10.58
C VAL A 721 1.29 40.89 -10.16
N PHE A 722 1.07 41.06 -8.86
CA PHE A 722 -0.21 41.49 -8.27
C PHE A 722 0.01 42.83 -7.57
N HIS A 723 -0.76 43.87 -7.91
CA HIS A 723 -0.73 45.10 -7.15
C HIS A 723 -1.43 44.90 -5.80
N PHE A 724 -1.06 45.72 -4.81
CA PHE A 724 -1.65 45.58 -3.48
C PHE A 724 -3.16 45.85 -3.48
N ASN A 725 -3.66 46.73 -4.34
CA ASN A 725 -5.11 46.93 -4.49
C ASN A 725 -5.78 45.64 -5.00
N ASP A 726 -5.22 44.94 -5.98
CA ASP A 726 -5.75 43.67 -6.51
C ASP A 726 -5.81 42.59 -5.43
N LEU A 727 -4.78 42.52 -4.58
CA LEU A 727 -4.70 41.57 -3.48
C LEU A 727 -5.71 41.88 -2.37
N PHE A 728 -5.93 43.16 -2.07
CA PHE A 728 -6.95 43.60 -1.11
C PHE A 728 -8.34 43.16 -1.54
N TRP A 729 -8.71 43.41 -2.80
CA TRP A 729 -10.04 43.09 -3.32
C TRP A 729 -10.28 41.58 -3.47
N LEU A 730 -9.26 40.83 -3.89
CA LEU A 730 -9.31 39.36 -3.92
C LEU A 730 -9.51 38.75 -2.52
N PHE A 731 -8.95 39.37 -1.49
CA PHE A 731 -9.11 38.93 -0.11
C PHE A 731 -10.47 39.34 0.43
N ALA A 732 -10.88 40.59 0.24
CA ALA A 732 -12.16 41.09 0.71
C ALA A 732 -13.33 40.28 0.16
N ALA A 733 -13.25 39.88 -1.11
CA ALA A 733 -14.20 38.95 -1.73
C ALA A 733 -14.18 37.55 -1.09
N ALA A 734 -13.02 37.06 -0.63
CA ALA A 734 -12.87 35.74 -0.02
C ALA A 734 -13.33 35.69 1.45
N VAL A 735 -13.16 36.77 2.22
CA VAL A 735 -13.54 36.82 3.65
C VAL A 735 -14.97 37.32 3.89
N SER A 736 -15.65 37.94 2.92
CA SER A 736 -17.03 38.47 3.05
C SER A 736 -18.15 37.41 3.14
N MET A 737 -17.80 36.13 3.33
CA MET A 737 -18.71 35.04 3.65
C MET A 737 -18.72 34.78 5.18
N LYS A 738 -19.59 35.50 5.90
CA LYS A 738 -19.95 35.54 7.36
C LYS A 738 -19.13 34.78 8.46
N TYR A 739 -18.81 35.57 9.52
CA TYR A 739 -18.46 35.38 10.98
C TYR A 739 -16.98 35.14 11.42
N ALA A 740 -16.37 35.68 12.52
CA ALA A 740 -16.35 36.97 13.29
C ALA A 740 -15.07 37.12 14.22
N THR A 741 -14.20 38.14 14.08
CA THR A 741 -12.85 38.44 14.70
C THR A 741 -12.87 39.07 16.09
N ARG A 742 -11.75 39.06 16.85
CA ARG A 742 -11.35 40.18 17.78
C ARG A 742 -9.94 40.02 18.39
N ASP A 743 -9.03 40.97 18.16
CA ASP A 743 -7.68 40.86 18.77
C ASP A 743 -6.92 42.19 19.07
N PHE A 744 -7.30 43.32 18.45
CA PHE A 744 -6.55 44.58 18.60
C PHE A 744 -7.04 45.46 19.78
N GLY A 745 -8.35 45.54 20.00
CA GLY A 745 -8.93 46.39 21.07
C GLY A 745 -8.72 45.88 22.51
N ARG A 746 -8.57 44.57 22.73
CA ARG A 746 -8.36 43.99 24.08
C ARG A 746 -6.97 44.30 24.65
N ARG A 747 -5.95 44.41 23.80
CA ARG A 747 -4.56 44.70 24.21
C ARG A 747 -4.38 46.08 24.82
N GLN A 748 -5.13 47.08 24.35
CA GLN A 748 -5.08 48.44 24.91
C GLN A 748 -5.68 48.49 26.32
N GLY A 749 -6.75 47.73 26.60
CA GLY A 749 -7.36 47.66 27.94
C GLY A 749 -6.53 46.90 28.98
N GLU A 750 -5.77 45.89 28.57
CA GLU A 750 -5.01 44.98 29.44
C GLU A 750 -3.52 45.35 29.62
N ARG A 751 -3.13 46.57 29.19
CA ARG A 751 -1.74 47.10 29.22
C ARG A 751 -0.72 46.26 28.43
N PHE A 752 -1.12 45.69 27.28
CA PHE A 752 -0.23 45.00 26.33
C PHE A 752 0.04 45.86 25.08
N HIS A 753 0.21 47.17 25.27
CA HIS A 753 0.46 48.15 24.23
C HIS A 753 1.61 49.09 24.65
N TRP A 754 2.62 49.24 23.79
CA TRP A 754 3.74 50.16 24.00
C TRP A 754 3.79 51.16 22.85
N PRO A 755 3.96 52.47 23.13
CA PRO A 755 3.91 53.52 22.11
C PRO A 755 5.10 53.47 21.12
N ASP A 756 6.19 52.82 21.50
CA ASP A 756 7.48 52.75 20.79
C ASP A 756 7.86 51.31 20.37
N ARG A 757 7.09 50.28 20.76
CA ARG A 757 7.43 48.87 20.50
C ARG A 757 6.23 48.08 19.97
N LEU A 758 6.47 47.36 18.87
CA LEU A 758 5.47 46.46 18.28
C LEU A 758 5.36 45.16 19.07
N TRP A 759 4.16 44.59 19.15
CA TRP A 759 3.92 43.29 19.80
C TRP A 759 4.87 42.17 19.29
N ASN A 760 5.16 42.15 17.99
CA ASN A 760 6.09 41.19 17.38
C ASN A 760 7.56 41.39 17.75
N HIS A 761 7.92 42.55 18.31
CA HIS A 761 9.25 42.79 18.91
C HIS A 761 9.25 42.42 20.39
N MET A 762 8.07 42.30 21.01
CA MET A 762 7.92 41.93 22.42
C MET A 762 7.79 40.41 22.57
N VAL A 763 7.09 39.74 21.66
CA VAL A 763 6.83 38.29 21.71
C VAL A 763 7.00 37.66 20.31
N ALA A 764 7.89 36.67 20.22
CA ALA A 764 8.03 35.78 19.08
C ALA A 764 6.99 34.64 19.20
N ARG A 765 6.17 34.46 18.18
CA ARG A 765 4.97 33.60 18.25
C ARG A 765 4.96 32.55 17.14
N GLY A 766 4.74 31.30 17.51
CA GLY A 766 4.56 30.16 16.62
C GLY A 766 3.29 29.40 16.97
N ARG A 767 2.44 29.16 15.99
CA ARG A 767 1.18 28.44 16.14
C ARG A 767 1.10 27.32 15.12
N TYR A 768 0.82 26.10 15.55
CA TYR A 768 0.62 24.96 14.69
C TYR A 768 -0.72 24.32 15.02
N VAL A 769 -1.75 24.68 14.26
CA VAL A 769 -3.13 24.25 14.53
C VAL A 769 -3.57 24.69 15.94
N ASP A 770 -3.58 23.76 16.90
CA ASP A 770 -4.04 23.97 18.27
C ASP A 770 -2.87 24.20 19.26
N ASP A 771 -1.61 23.97 18.83
CA ASP A 771 -0.40 24.17 19.64
C ASP A 771 0.22 25.57 19.44
N VAL A 772 0.55 26.26 20.53
CA VAL A 772 1.18 27.59 20.52
C VAL A 772 2.54 27.56 21.24
N LEU A 773 3.50 28.33 20.73
CA LEU A 773 4.81 28.62 21.33
C LEU A 773 5.05 30.13 21.30
N TRP A 774 5.21 30.74 22.47
CA TRP A 774 5.53 32.15 22.61
C TRP A 774 6.83 32.33 23.38
N VAL A 775 7.67 33.25 22.91
CA VAL A 775 8.98 33.56 23.51
C VAL A 775 9.15 35.07 23.61
N SER A 776 9.67 35.58 24.72
CA SER A 776 9.93 37.00 24.94
C SER A 776 11.24 37.24 25.69
N ARG A 777 11.87 38.39 25.40
CA ARG A 777 12.98 38.96 26.18
C ARG A 777 12.51 40.06 27.15
N ALA A 778 11.33 40.62 26.92
CA ALA A 778 10.86 41.84 27.57
C ALA A 778 9.68 41.61 28.53
N LEU A 779 9.02 40.46 28.48
CA LEU A 779 7.86 40.11 29.31
C LEU A 779 8.15 38.89 30.18
N CYS A 780 7.87 38.98 31.49
CA CYS A 780 7.96 37.85 32.43
C CYS A 780 6.96 36.73 32.07
N ILE A 781 7.22 35.52 32.59
CA ILE A 781 6.37 34.33 32.37
C ILE A 781 4.91 34.60 32.76
N ASP A 782 4.65 35.28 33.88
CA ASP A 782 3.27 35.56 34.32
C ASP A 782 2.53 36.49 33.35
N CYS A 783 3.24 37.49 32.80
CA CYS A 783 2.67 38.38 31.78
C CYS A 783 2.49 37.68 30.44
N LEU A 784 3.36 36.73 30.07
CA LEU A 784 3.19 35.89 28.89
C LEU A 784 1.97 34.97 29.02
N THR A 785 1.81 34.30 30.16
CA THR A 785 0.67 33.42 30.44
C THR A 785 -0.64 34.21 30.48
N ALA A 786 -0.65 35.38 31.11
CA ALA A 786 -1.81 36.27 31.13
C ALA A 786 -2.17 36.84 29.74
N ALA A 787 -1.20 36.97 28.84
CA ALA A 787 -1.45 37.44 27.48
C ALA A 787 -2.18 36.41 26.59
N VAL A 788 -2.06 35.11 26.87
CA VAL A 788 -2.70 34.05 26.06
C VAL A 788 -4.23 34.19 26.00
N PRO A 789 -4.98 34.26 27.12
CA PRO A 789 -6.44 34.44 27.10
C PRO A 789 -6.89 35.84 26.65
N VAL A 790 -5.98 36.81 26.61
CA VAL A 790 -6.25 38.15 26.04
C VAL A 790 -6.24 38.10 24.51
N MET A 791 -5.33 37.29 23.95
CA MET A 791 -5.08 37.15 22.51
C MET A 791 -5.91 36.05 21.84
N TYR A 792 -6.37 35.06 22.60
CA TYR A 792 -7.21 33.99 22.10
C TYR A 792 -8.50 33.90 22.92
N THR A 793 -9.61 33.64 22.24
CA THR A 793 -10.93 33.49 22.84
C THR A 793 -11.19 32.09 23.40
N VAL A 794 -10.33 31.13 23.07
CA VAL A 794 -10.42 29.73 23.49
C VAL A 794 -9.48 29.50 24.69
N PRO A 795 -9.90 28.72 25.70
CA PRO A 795 -9.03 28.37 26.82
C PRO A 795 -7.82 27.54 26.36
N PHE A 796 -6.67 27.84 26.94
CA PHE A 796 -5.39 27.18 26.66
C PHE A 796 -4.80 26.59 27.92
N ASP A 797 -4.28 25.37 27.82
CA ASP A 797 -3.44 24.76 28.85
C ASP A 797 -2.01 25.26 28.67
N VAL A 798 -1.63 26.29 29.43
CA VAL A 798 -0.32 26.93 29.33
C VAL A 798 0.73 26.18 30.16
N GLN A 799 1.82 25.82 29.51
CA GLN A 799 3.02 25.25 30.11
C GLN A 799 4.17 26.26 30.01
N ALA A 800 4.64 26.75 31.16
CA ALA A 800 5.78 27.64 31.25
C ALA A 800 7.12 26.90 31.07
N MET A 801 8.16 27.67 30.74
CA MET A 801 9.54 27.18 30.67
C MET A 801 9.98 26.54 32.00
N SER A 802 10.64 25.39 31.91
CA SER A 802 11.24 24.72 33.08
C SER A 802 12.37 25.54 33.70
N THR A 803 12.75 25.23 34.95
CA THR A 803 13.88 25.85 35.65
C THR A 803 15.19 25.80 34.87
N ASP A 804 15.34 24.78 34.02
CA ASP A 804 16.54 24.54 33.20
C ASP A 804 16.49 25.31 31.86
N GLY A 805 15.51 26.19 31.67
CA GLY A 805 15.40 27.02 30.46
C GLY A 805 14.78 26.30 29.26
N LYS A 806 14.14 25.14 29.45
CA LYS A 806 13.63 24.30 28.36
C LYS A 806 12.12 24.37 28.19
N LEU A 807 11.68 24.33 26.92
CA LEU A 807 10.28 24.24 26.48
C LEU A 807 10.07 23.05 25.56
N THR A 808 8.86 22.49 25.53
CA THR A 808 8.51 21.46 24.53
C THR A 808 7.35 21.90 23.67
N TRP A 809 7.55 21.95 22.36
CA TRP A 809 6.53 22.34 21.39
C TRP A 809 6.54 21.37 20.21
N LEU A 810 5.40 20.75 19.91
CA LEU A 810 5.29 19.68 18.92
C LEU A 810 6.27 18.51 19.21
N ASP A 811 7.17 18.23 18.26
CA ASP A 811 8.24 17.24 18.41
C ASP A 811 9.59 17.87 18.82
N PHE A 812 9.63 19.17 19.13
CA PHE A 812 10.84 19.91 19.53
C PHE A 812 10.97 20.05 21.06
N GLU A 813 12.20 20.04 21.53
CA GLU A 813 12.64 20.56 22.84
C GLU A 813 13.55 21.75 22.57
N ILE A 814 13.19 22.91 23.12
CA ILE A 814 13.82 24.19 22.83
C ILE A 814 14.54 24.63 24.10
N SER A 815 15.87 24.72 24.03
CA SER A 815 16.70 25.32 25.07
C SER A 815 16.78 26.81 24.79
N LEU A 816 16.07 27.62 25.56
CA LEU A 816 16.06 29.07 25.38
C LEU A 816 17.41 29.73 25.72
N PRO A 817 18.16 29.31 26.76
CA PRO A 817 19.49 29.87 27.03
C PRO A 817 20.48 29.64 25.90
N GLU A 818 20.43 28.47 25.26
CA GLU A 818 21.35 28.07 24.18
C GLU A 818 20.80 28.38 22.78
N MET A 819 19.56 28.90 22.69
CA MET A 819 18.81 29.06 21.44
C MET A 819 18.78 27.78 20.58
N ARG A 820 18.75 26.62 21.23
CA ARG A 820 18.99 25.33 20.60
C ARG A 820 17.71 24.53 20.44
N TRP A 821 17.45 24.07 19.21
CA TRP A 821 16.29 23.27 18.85
C TRP A 821 16.65 21.79 18.76
N SER A 822 16.34 21.03 19.80
CA SER A 822 16.58 19.59 19.85
C SER A 822 15.28 18.79 19.71
N VAL A 823 15.40 17.48 19.64
CA VAL A 823 14.25 16.58 19.56
C VAL A 823 13.65 16.41 20.95
N LYS A 824 12.33 16.54 21.08
CA LYS A 824 11.60 16.22 22.32
C LYS A 824 11.98 14.82 22.81
N LYS A 825 12.64 14.75 23.96
CA LYS A 825 13.11 13.48 24.55
C LYS A 825 11.90 12.69 25.06
N LYS A 826 11.41 11.76 24.22
CA LYS A 826 10.39 10.78 24.61
C LYS A 826 11.09 9.57 25.23
N PRO A 827 10.72 9.12 26.45
CA PRO A 827 11.33 7.97 27.09
C PRO A 827 11.25 6.78 26.14
N PHE A 828 12.41 6.28 25.74
CA PHE A 828 12.55 5.21 24.77
C PHE A 828 13.24 4.03 25.42
N VAL A 829 12.47 3.00 25.72
CA VAL A 829 12.97 1.72 26.21
C VAL A 829 12.91 0.72 25.06
N PRO A 830 14.01 0.51 24.31
CA PRO A 830 14.02 -0.48 23.25
C PRO A 830 13.84 -1.87 23.85
N ARG A 831 13.02 -2.69 23.20
CA ARG A 831 12.85 -4.09 23.62
C ARG A 831 14.19 -4.85 23.54
N LEU A 832 14.38 -5.81 24.43
CA LEU A 832 15.59 -6.62 24.51
C LEU A 832 15.88 -7.35 23.17
N PRO A 833 17.15 -7.46 22.73
CA PRO A 833 17.51 -7.97 21.40
C PRO A 833 16.99 -9.37 21.09
N TRP A 834 16.85 -10.23 22.11
CA TRP A 834 16.33 -11.59 21.99
C TRP A 834 14.80 -11.65 21.92
N ALA A 835 14.10 -10.60 22.38
CA ALA A 835 12.64 -10.53 22.42
C ALA A 835 12.02 -9.96 21.13
N VAL A 836 12.83 -9.49 20.18
CA VAL A 836 12.35 -8.83 18.95
C VAL A 836 13.11 -9.23 17.70
N SER A 837 12.48 -9.04 16.54
CA SER A 837 13.10 -9.34 15.25
C SER A 837 14.37 -8.51 15.01
N GLN A 838 15.32 -9.07 14.27
CA GLN A 838 16.54 -8.38 13.81
C GLN A 838 16.29 -7.10 12.96
N ARG A 839 15.04 -6.77 12.63
CA ARG A 839 14.66 -5.54 11.93
C ARG A 839 14.12 -4.45 12.83
N TYR A 840 13.87 -4.73 14.10
CA TYR A 840 13.29 -3.79 15.04
C TYR A 840 14.12 -2.50 15.11
N ALA A 841 15.43 -2.61 15.35
CA ALA A 841 16.34 -1.46 15.34
C ALA A 841 16.30 -0.67 14.01
N PHE A 842 16.30 -1.36 12.86
CA PHE A 842 16.20 -0.70 11.55
C PHE A 842 14.90 0.08 11.38
N SER A 843 13.75 -0.51 11.74
CA SER A 843 12.45 0.16 11.60
C SER A 843 12.34 1.38 12.51
N ILE A 844 12.83 1.28 13.75
CA ILE A 844 12.83 2.39 14.71
C ILE A 844 13.77 3.51 14.23
N ILE A 845 15.02 3.19 13.88
CA ILE A 845 15.98 4.18 13.40
C ILE A 845 15.50 4.82 12.09
N SER A 846 14.94 4.04 11.15
CA SER A 846 14.42 4.57 9.89
C SER A 846 13.21 5.50 10.07
N GLY A 847 12.32 5.19 11.02
CA GLY A 847 11.16 6.03 11.34
C GLY A 847 11.58 7.34 11.97
N ARG A 848 12.46 7.27 12.99
CA ARG A 848 13.01 8.43 13.68
C ARG A 848 13.80 9.34 12.74
N VAL A 849 14.74 8.80 11.96
CA VAL A 849 15.50 9.57 10.97
C VAL A 849 14.59 10.24 9.94
N SER A 850 13.52 9.58 9.49
CA SER A 850 12.59 10.21 8.54
C SER A 850 11.83 11.38 9.15
N ARG A 851 11.44 11.27 10.43
CA ARG A 851 10.77 12.34 11.16
C ARG A 851 11.71 13.50 11.47
N TRP A 852 12.95 13.21 11.88
CA TRP A 852 13.96 14.24 12.15
C TRP A 852 14.43 14.98 10.89
N GLN A 853 14.46 14.30 9.74
CA GLN A 853 14.68 14.95 8.44
C GLN A 853 13.55 15.92 8.07
N GLU A 854 12.30 15.59 8.44
CA GLU A 854 11.16 16.50 8.26
C GLU A 854 11.26 17.73 9.16
N MET A 855 11.83 17.58 10.37
CA MET A 855 12.06 18.68 11.33
C MET A 855 13.22 19.63 10.92
N ARG A 856 14.03 19.27 9.92
CA ARG A 856 15.23 20.03 9.49
C ARG A 856 16.14 20.44 10.66
N LEU A 857 16.45 19.50 11.53
CA LEU A 857 17.43 19.69 12.60
C LEU A 857 18.80 20.04 12.03
N LEU A 858 19.59 20.82 12.78
CA LEU A 858 21.00 21.00 12.48
C LEU A 858 21.74 19.66 12.61
N PRO A 859 22.89 19.50 11.91
CA PRO A 859 23.68 18.27 11.95
C PRO A 859 24.02 17.82 13.38
N GLU A 860 24.31 18.76 14.28
CA GLU A 860 24.71 18.52 15.67
C GLU A 860 23.53 17.97 16.49
N ASP A 861 22.35 18.61 16.37
CA ASP A 861 21.10 18.18 17.03
C ASP A 861 20.63 16.82 16.52
N PHE A 862 20.81 16.58 15.22
CA PHE A 862 20.51 15.31 14.58
C PHE A 862 21.46 14.21 15.07
N ALA A 863 22.75 14.52 15.22
CA ALA A 863 23.76 13.61 15.75
C ALA A 863 23.48 13.26 17.21
N GLU A 864 23.17 14.26 18.06
CA GLU A 864 22.82 14.05 19.47
C GLU A 864 21.58 13.14 19.60
N ALA A 865 20.50 13.42 18.85
CA ALA A 865 19.30 12.58 18.85
C ALA A 865 19.58 11.12 18.42
N LEU A 866 20.51 10.92 17.48
CA LEU A 866 20.96 9.59 17.08
C LEU A 866 21.78 8.91 18.18
N VAL A 867 22.67 9.64 18.85
CA VAL A 867 23.48 9.14 19.97
C VAL A 867 22.58 8.67 21.10
N ASP A 868 21.57 9.45 21.48
CA ASP A 868 20.59 9.08 22.52
C ASP A 868 19.86 7.77 22.18
N VAL A 869 19.43 7.62 20.92
CA VAL A 869 18.81 6.37 20.46
C VAL A 869 19.78 5.20 20.52
N PHE A 870 21.06 5.39 20.15
CA PHE A 870 22.06 4.34 20.26
C PHE A 870 22.44 4.01 21.70
N ALA A 871 22.49 5.00 22.58
CA ALA A 871 22.71 4.82 24.00
C ALA A 871 21.58 3.97 24.61
N ALA A 872 20.33 4.29 24.32
CA ALA A 872 19.16 3.51 24.75
C ALA A 872 19.22 2.05 24.24
N PHE A 873 19.58 1.85 22.96
CA PHE A 873 19.78 0.50 22.43
C PHE A 873 20.93 -0.24 23.12
N LYS A 874 22.06 0.43 23.38
CA LYS A 874 23.22 -0.16 24.06
C LYS A 874 22.87 -0.56 25.49
N GLN A 875 22.16 0.30 26.23
CA GLN A 875 21.67 0.03 27.59
C GLN A 875 20.70 -1.17 27.61
N ALA A 876 19.86 -1.32 26.60
CA ALA A 876 18.99 -2.50 26.46
C ALA A 876 19.71 -3.77 25.94
N GLY A 877 21.05 -3.79 25.92
CA GLY A 877 21.84 -4.97 25.55
C GLY A 877 22.06 -5.17 24.04
N TRP A 878 21.78 -4.18 23.19
CA TRP A 878 22.03 -4.31 21.75
C TRP A 878 23.50 -4.15 21.39
N GLN A 879 24.05 -5.18 20.74
CA GLN A 879 25.44 -5.16 20.28
C GLN A 879 25.69 -4.10 19.19
N LYS A 880 26.84 -3.42 19.26
CA LYS A 880 27.30 -2.38 18.29
C LYS A 880 27.17 -2.83 16.82
N LYS A 881 27.48 -4.10 16.53
CA LYS A 881 27.38 -4.71 15.18
C LYS A 881 25.96 -4.65 14.60
N HIS A 882 24.93 -4.81 15.44
CA HIS A 882 23.53 -4.78 15.00
C HIS A 882 23.07 -3.36 14.68
N LEU A 883 23.49 -2.38 15.49
CA LEU A 883 23.18 -0.97 15.28
C LEU A 883 23.88 -0.41 14.03
N ARG A 884 25.18 -0.68 13.85
CA ARG A 884 25.93 -0.30 12.62
C ARG A 884 25.25 -0.79 11.35
N LYS A 885 24.79 -2.04 11.35
CA LYS A 885 24.08 -2.64 10.21
C LYS A 885 22.70 -2.04 9.97
N ALA A 886 22.01 -1.59 11.03
CA ALA A 886 20.73 -0.91 10.90
C ALA A 886 20.93 0.49 10.31
N VAL A 887 21.89 1.27 10.82
CA VAL A 887 22.24 2.61 10.33
C VAL A 887 22.67 2.58 8.87
N PHE A 888 23.59 1.67 8.51
CA PHE A 888 24.07 1.52 7.14
C PHE A 888 22.93 1.23 6.16
N ARG A 889 21.92 0.45 6.59
CA ARG A 889 20.72 0.19 5.77
C ARG A 889 19.81 1.41 5.65
N VAL A 890 19.69 2.22 6.70
CA VAL A 890 18.91 3.48 6.64
C VAL A 890 19.60 4.45 5.68
N ALA A 891 20.91 4.61 5.80
CA ALA A 891 21.73 5.42 4.91
C ALA A 891 21.61 4.97 3.45
N GLN A 892 21.77 3.68 3.13
CA GLN A 892 21.62 3.18 1.76
C GLN A 892 20.23 3.36 1.17
N ARG A 893 19.18 3.23 2.00
CA ARG A 893 17.79 3.37 1.55
C ARG A 893 17.41 4.83 1.33
N LYS A 894 18.06 5.76 2.03
CA LYS A 894 17.88 7.20 1.88
C LYS A 894 18.82 7.81 0.84
N ALA A 895 19.99 7.20 0.57
CA ALA A 895 20.83 7.53 -0.58
C ALA A 895 20.09 7.31 -1.91
N GLY A 896 19.30 6.24 -2.03
CA GLY A 896 18.39 6.05 -3.18
C GLY A 896 17.13 6.93 -3.18
N VAL A 897 16.98 7.84 -2.21
CA VAL A 897 15.92 8.88 -2.15
C VAL A 897 16.54 10.29 -2.26
N LEU A 898 17.87 10.42 -2.17
CA LEU A 898 18.61 11.66 -2.39
C LEU A 898 18.77 12.03 -3.87
N GLU A 899 18.35 11.17 -4.82
CA GLU A 899 17.98 11.58 -6.20
C GLU A 899 16.75 12.51 -6.24
N GLY A 900 16.19 12.89 -5.08
CA GLY A 900 15.11 13.84 -4.91
C GLY A 900 15.49 15.11 -4.12
N ALA A 901 16.78 15.45 -4.02
CA ALA A 901 17.18 16.82 -3.68
C ALA A 901 16.99 17.74 -4.92
N PRO A 902 16.42 18.95 -4.78
CA PRO A 902 16.03 19.76 -5.93
C PRO A 902 17.20 20.49 -6.59
N GLN A 903 17.28 20.35 -7.93
CA GLN A 903 17.29 21.43 -8.93
C GLN A 903 18.58 21.95 -9.62
N CYS A 904 19.78 21.42 -9.39
CA CYS A 904 20.95 21.83 -10.21
C CYS A 904 21.25 20.86 -11.38
N GLU A 905 21.40 19.56 -11.13
CA GLU A 905 21.88 18.58 -12.13
C GLU A 905 20.93 18.38 -13.34
N ASP A 906 19.61 18.32 -13.13
CA ASP A 906 18.63 18.13 -14.21
C ASP A 906 18.55 19.32 -15.20
N LYS A 907 18.89 20.54 -14.75
CA LYS A 907 18.94 21.73 -15.62
C LYS A 907 20.24 21.79 -16.42
N VAL A 908 21.36 21.41 -15.79
CA VAL A 908 22.67 21.33 -16.46
C VAL A 908 22.62 20.29 -17.57
N VAL A 909 22.11 19.09 -17.31
CA VAL A 909 21.95 18.02 -18.32
C VAL A 909 21.02 18.43 -19.46
N GLU A 910 19.93 19.16 -19.16
CA GLU A 910 18.99 19.65 -20.17
C GLU A 910 19.57 20.79 -21.02
N GLU A 911 20.36 21.69 -20.45
CA GLU A 911 21.06 22.74 -21.21
C GLU A 911 22.24 22.19 -22.03
N ILE A 912 22.98 21.18 -21.53
CA ILE A 912 23.99 20.43 -22.31
C ILE A 912 23.34 19.80 -23.55
N ARG A 913 22.15 19.22 -23.37
CA ARG A 913 21.38 18.61 -24.47
C ARG A 913 20.96 19.66 -25.51
N LYS A 914 20.49 20.84 -25.09
CA LYS A 914 20.11 21.95 -25.98
C LYS A 914 21.31 22.56 -26.71
N LEU A 915 22.45 22.71 -26.03
CA LEU A 915 23.68 23.18 -26.65
C LEU A 915 24.12 22.22 -27.76
N ARG A 916 24.18 20.91 -27.47
CA ARG A 916 24.52 19.87 -28.45
C ARG A 916 23.56 19.85 -29.65
N ASP A 917 22.27 20.02 -29.41
CA ASP A 917 21.27 20.06 -30.48
C ASP A 917 21.38 21.34 -31.34
N SER A 918 21.88 22.45 -30.77
CA SER A 918 22.11 23.72 -31.48
C SER A 918 23.42 23.79 -32.27
N LEU A 919 24.36 22.87 -32.02
CA LEU A 919 25.70 22.82 -32.64
C LEU A 919 25.78 21.94 -33.89
N LYS A 920 24.63 21.46 -34.42
CA LYS A 920 24.65 20.58 -35.60
C LYS A 920 25.23 21.31 -36.83
N PRO A 921 26.19 20.71 -37.57
CA PRO A 921 26.77 21.33 -38.76
C PRO A 921 25.71 21.52 -39.85
N CYS A 922 25.73 22.67 -40.50
CA CYS A 922 24.99 22.91 -41.73
C CYS A 922 25.51 21.93 -42.79
N ALA A 923 24.62 21.23 -43.49
CA ALA A 923 24.99 20.33 -44.58
C ALA A 923 25.61 21.16 -45.71
N THR A 924 26.92 21.06 -45.92
CA THR A 924 27.60 21.57 -47.11
C THR A 924 27.42 20.56 -48.24
N THR A 925 26.74 20.98 -49.31
CA THR A 925 26.82 20.34 -50.63
C THR A 925 28.23 20.50 -51.21
N PRO A 926 28.69 19.56 -52.06
CA PRO A 926 30.05 19.53 -52.56
C PRO A 926 30.22 20.49 -53.75
N THR A 927 31.11 21.47 -53.62
CA THR A 927 31.70 22.18 -54.76
C THR A 927 33.22 22.26 -54.60
N THR A 928 33.88 22.18 -55.75
CA THR A 928 35.28 21.86 -56.07
C THR A 928 36.35 22.80 -55.48
N PRO A 929 37.65 22.43 -55.52
CA PRO A 929 38.70 23.04 -54.72
C PRO A 929 39.36 24.23 -55.44
N SER A 930 39.41 25.39 -54.79
CA SER A 930 40.33 26.46 -55.15
C SER A 930 40.68 27.38 -53.96
N LYS A 931 41.98 27.40 -53.67
CA LYS A 931 42.81 28.47 -53.07
C LYS A 931 42.36 29.15 -51.75
N VAL A 932 43.07 28.72 -50.70
CA VAL A 932 43.56 29.43 -49.50
C VAL A 932 43.20 30.92 -49.35
N GLY A 933 42.61 31.27 -48.19
CA GLY A 933 42.61 32.63 -47.66
C GLY A 933 41.69 32.84 -46.44
N ASN A 934 42.30 32.87 -45.25
CA ASN A 934 41.81 33.47 -43.99
C ASN A 934 40.58 32.91 -43.24
N GLN A 935 40.88 32.42 -42.03
CA GLN A 935 40.06 32.40 -40.80
C GLN A 935 38.53 32.26 -40.97
N SER A 936 38.04 31.02 -41.04
CA SER A 936 36.67 30.72 -40.64
C SER A 936 36.62 30.50 -39.13
N GLN A 937 36.52 31.60 -38.36
CA GLN A 937 36.05 31.52 -36.98
C GLN A 937 34.67 30.84 -37.00
N ALA A 938 34.58 29.63 -36.44
CA ALA A 938 33.32 28.93 -36.25
C ALA A 938 32.48 29.68 -35.21
N HIS A 939 31.74 30.71 -35.64
CA HIS A 939 30.90 31.47 -34.75
C HIS A 939 29.72 30.62 -34.25
N LEU A 940 29.72 30.36 -32.94
CA LEU A 940 28.56 29.84 -32.22
C LEU A 940 27.32 30.69 -32.52
N THR A 941 26.19 30.05 -32.85
CA THR A 941 24.94 30.78 -33.07
C THR A 941 24.55 31.57 -31.80
N PRO A 942 23.79 32.69 -31.90
CA PRO A 942 23.36 33.45 -30.72
C PRO A 942 22.64 32.58 -29.67
N LYS A 943 21.93 31.55 -30.14
CA LYS A 943 21.24 30.57 -29.31
C LYS A 943 22.24 29.63 -28.60
N SER A 944 23.25 29.14 -29.31
CA SER A 944 24.35 28.35 -28.74
C SER A 944 25.16 29.16 -27.72
N LYS A 945 25.44 30.44 -28.00
CA LYS A 945 26.09 31.38 -27.06
C LYS A 945 25.25 31.58 -25.79
N SER A 946 23.93 31.70 -25.91
CA SER A 946 23.01 31.81 -24.76
C SER A 946 22.96 30.52 -23.93
N HIS A 947 22.96 29.35 -24.55
CA HIS A 947 22.97 28.06 -23.85
C HIS A 947 24.31 27.82 -23.13
N LEU A 948 25.43 28.16 -23.77
CA LEU A 948 26.76 28.07 -23.17
C LEU A 948 26.91 29.04 -21.99
N LYS A 949 26.46 30.29 -22.13
CA LYS A 949 26.44 31.27 -21.03
C LYS A 949 25.59 30.81 -19.84
N THR A 950 24.47 30.12 -20.12
CA THR A 950 23.62 29.52 -19.09
C THR A 950 24.31 28.33 -18.41
N LEU A 951 25.03 27.50 -19.17
CA LEU A 951 25.83 26.39 -18.61
C LEU A 951 26.98 26.87 -17.74
N LEU A 952 27.72 27.89 -18.17
CA LEU A 952 28.78 28.53 -17.39
C LEU A 952 28.21 29.26 -16.16
N SER A 953 26.99 29.80 -16.24
CA SER A 953 26.30 30.38 -15.07
C SER A 953 25.97 29.35 -13.99
N PHE A 954 25.82 28.06 -14.31
CA PHE A 954 25.63 27.01 -13.30
C PHE A 954 26.93 26.67 -12.55
N MET A 955 28.09 26.93 -13.16
CA MET A 955 29.39 26.86 -12.47
C MET A 955 29.61 28.06 -11.52
N GLN A 956 28.80 29.12 -11.60
CA GLN A 956 28.90 30.27 -10.68
C GLN A 956 28.61 29.91 -9.21
N ASN A 957 27.93 28.79 -8.94
CA ASN A 957 27.65 28.35 -7.57
C ASN A 957 28.70 27.40 -6.99
N GLY A 958 29.86 27.25 -7.65
CA GLY A 958 30.99 26.56 -7.05
C GLY A 958 32.16 26.44 -7.99
N GLU A 959 33.25 27.13 -7.65
CA GLU A 959 34.62 26.63 -7.79
C GLU A 959 35.55 27.20 -8.87
N LEU A 960 35.25 28.11 -9.82
CA LEU A 960 36.30 28.67 -10.74
C LEU A 960 36.42 30.20 -10.78
N GLN A 961 35.55 30.92 -10.09
CA GLN A 961 35.41 32.38 -10.18
C GLN A 961 36.63 33.18 -9.69
N HIS A 962 37.46 32.60 -8.82
CA HIS A 962 38.65 33.28 -8.29
C HIS A 962 39.81 33.36 -9.31
N LEU A 963 39.73 32.60 -10.41
CA LEU A 963 40.80 32.53 -11.41
C LEU A 963 40.35 33.00 -12.82
N ALA A 964 39.07 32.94 -13.14
CA ALA A 964 38.54 33.40 -14.43
C ALA A 964 37.11 33.95 -14.28
N ASP A 965 36.80 35.02 -15.03
CA ASP A 965 35.46 35.63 -15.06
C ASP A 965 34.55 34.85 -16.03
N MET A 966 33.84 33.91 -15.43
CA MET A 966 32.91 33.02 -16.13
C MET A 966 31.70 33.75 -16.74
N ALA A 967 31.43 35.01 -16.37
CA ALA A 967 30.32 35.79 -16.93
C ALA A 967 30.67 36.42 -18.28
N GLN A 968 31.97 36.66 -18.54
CA GLN A 968 32.48 37.24 -19.79
C GLN A 968 33.00 36.19 -20.78
N ALA A 969 33.39 35.00 -20.30
CA ALA A 969 33.81 33.90 -21.16
C ALA A 969 32.67 33.40 -22.07
N VAL A 970 32.91 33.38 -23.38
CA VAL A 970 31.99 32.86 -24.39
C VAL A 970 32.52 31.60 -25.08
N SER A 971 33.76 31.20 -24.81
CA SER A 971 34.38 29.95 -25.25
C SER A 971 35.28 29.34 -24.16
N TRP A 972 35.72 28.09 -24.36
CA TRP A 972 36.75 27.48 -23.48
C TRP A 972 38.15 28.05 -23.73
N GLU A 973 38.39 28.60 -24.91
CA GLU A 973 39.64 29.25 -25.28
C GLU A 973 39.78 30.58 -24.52
N ASP A 974 38.68 31.33 -24.34
CA ASP A 974 38.67 32.57 -23.53
C ASP A 974 38.99 32.28 -22.05
N ILE A 975 38.50 31.15 -21.52
CA ILE A 975 38.78 30.73 -20.15
C ILE A 975 40.25 30.31 -20.02
N GLU A 976 40.78 29.62 -21.02
CA GLU A 976 42.19 29.22 -21.05
C GLU A 976 43.12 30.43 -21.10
N GLU A 977 42.80 31.45 -21.91
CA GLU A 977 43.53 32.70 -21.98
C GLU A 977 43.49 33.47 -20.64
N GLN A 978 42.33 33.54 -19.99
CA GLN A 978 42.20 34.15 -18.66
C GLN A 978 43.02 33.41 -17.59
N LEU A 979 43.07 32.07 -17.64
CA LEU A 979 43.90 31.27 -16.74
C LEU A 979 45.40 31.41 -17.04
N GLN A 980 45.78 31.61 -18.30
CA GLN A 980 47.16 31.94 -18.67
C GLN A 980 47.60 33.29 -18.10
N ASN A 981 46.67 34.21 -17.84
CA ASN A 981 46.95 35.50 -17.20
C ASN A 981 47.05 35.42 -15.67
N GLN A 982 46.68 34.29 -15.03
CA GLN A 982 46.80 34.11 -13.58
C GLN A 982 48.19 33.70 -13.11
N SER A 983 48.56 34.03 -11.88
CA SER A 983 49.86 33.66 -11.31
C SER A 983 49.95 32.14 -11.05
N LEU A 984 51.16 31.58 -11.14
CA LEU A 984 51.36 30.15 -10.85
C LEU A 984 51.03 29.79 -9.39
N ALA A 985 51.22 30.72 -8.45
CA ALA A 985 50.88 30.52 -7.05
C ALA A 985 49.36 30.36 -6.86
N SER A 986 48.57 31.25 -7.48
CA SER A 986 47.11 31.22 -7.42
C SER A 986 46.54 29.94 -8.04
N LEU A 987 47.13 29.46 -9.15
CA LEU A 987 46.74 28.20 -9.77
C LEU A 987 47.09 26.98 -8.89
N LYS A 988 48.22 27.01 -8.18
CA LYS A 988 48.63 25.91 -7.28
C LYS A 988 47.81 25.88 -6.00
N GLU A 989 47.46 27.03 -5.42
CA GLU A 989 46.55 27.13 -4.28
C GLU A 989 45.18 26.53 -4.63
N TYR A 990 44.67 26.88 -5.81
CA TYR A 990 43.45 26.32 -6.33
C TYR A 990 43.50 24.79 -6.51
N LEU A 991 44.59 24.27 -7.07
CA LEU A 991 44.77 22.83 -7.25
C LEU A 991 45.03 22.09 -5.94
N GLY A 992 45.68 22.72 -4.96
CA GLY A 992 46.05 22.11 -3.67
C GLY A 992 44.86 21.82 -2.75
N THR A 993 43.74 22.51 -2.94
CA THR A 993 42.48 22.17 -2.26
C THR A 993 41.77 20.96 -2.87
N ARG A 994 42.23 20.46 -4.03
CA ARG A 994 41.53 19.45 -4.85
C ARG A 994 42.36 18.23 -5.23
N LEU A 995 43.68 18.34 -5.21
CA LEU A 995 44.62 17.27 -5.55
C LEU A 995 45.68 17.10 -4.46
N PRO A 996 46.19 15.87 -4.22
CA PRO A 996 47.33 15.65 -3.33
C PRO A 996 48.57 16.42 -3.82
N SER A 997 49.45 16.83 -2.92
CA SER A 997 50.64 17.66 -3.21
C SER A 997 51.53 17.08 -4.32
N SER A 998 51.58 15.75 -4.44
CA SER A 998 52.36 15.03 -5.46
C SER A 998 51.82 15.15 -6.88
N GLU A 999 50.55 15.55 -7.06
CA GLU A 999 49.89 15.64 -8.37
C GLU A 999 49.75 17.10 -8.89
N ILE A 1000 50.24 18.07 -8.12
CA ILE A 1000 50.16 19.50 -8.48
C ILE A 1000 51.31 19.84 -9.44
N PRO A 1001 51.03 20.30 -10.68
CA PRO A 1001 52.09 20.57 -11.65
C PRO A 1001 53.02 21.70 -11.23
N ALA A 1002 54.33 21.49 -11.41
CA ALA A 1002 55.34 22.47 -11.01
C ALA A 1002 55.39 23.72 -11.91
N ARG A 1003 55.04 23.58 -13.20
CA ARG A 1003 55.11 24.63 -14.24
C ARG A 1003 53.73 25.16 -14.64
N LYS A 1004 53.66 26.45 -14.98
CA LYS A 1004 52.40 27.18 -15.25
C LYS A 1004 51.55 26.63 -16.41
N PRO A 1005 52.09 26.31 -17.60
CA PRO A 1005 51.26 25.77 -18.68
C PRO A 1005 50.59 24.44 -18.30
N ALA A 1006 51.31 23.58 -17.58
CA ALA A 1006 50.78 22.31 -17.09
C ALA A 1006 49.72 22.52 -15.97
N ALA A 1007 49.90 23.52 -15.11
CA ALA A 1007 48.91 23.88 -14.10
C ALA A 1007 47.62 24.42 -14.72
N VAL A 1008 47.72 25.33 -15.71
CA VAL A 1008 46.57 25.84 -16.47
C VAL A 1008 45.80 24.70 -17.15
N SER A 1009 46.51 23.82 -17.86
CA SER A 1009 45.90 22.66 -18.53
C SER A 1009 45.22 21.72 -17.51
N LYS A 1010 45.81 21.54 -16.32
CA LYS A 1010 45.23 20.70 -15.27
C LYS A 1010 43.98 21.32 -14.65
N VAL A 1011 43.95 22.65 -14.44
CA VAL A 1011 42.77 23.38 -14.00
C VAL A 1011 41.64 23.27 -15.04
N LEU A 1012 41.94 23.46 -16.32
CA LEU A 1012 40.98 23.26 -17.42
C LEU A 1012 40.46 21.82 -17.49
N GLN A 1013 41.33 20.83 -17.29
CA GLN A 1013 40.93 19.42 -17.29
C GLN A 1013 39.96 19.11 -16.15
N LEU A 1014 40.20 19.63 -14.94
CA LEU A 1014 39.30 19.47 -13.80
C LEU A 1014 37.97 20.20 -14.04
N ALA A 1015 38.02 21.42 -14.57
CA ALA A 1015 36.83 22.21 -14.92
C ALA A 1015 35.96 21.49 -15.97
N LYS A 1016 36.57 20.93 -17.01
CA LYS A 1016 35.88 20.15 -18.05
C LYS A 1016 35.32 18.83 -17.51
N ARG A 1017 36.00 18.18 -16.55
CA ARG A 1017 35.51 16.96 -15.88
C ARG A 1017 34.39 17.20 -14.88
N ALA A 1018 34.30 18.40 -14.30
CA ALA A 1018 33.20 18.79 -13.43
C ALA A 1018 31.86 18.92 -14.17
N LEU A 1019 31.89 18.97 -15.50
CA LEU A 1019 30.72 18.89 -16.37
C LEU A 1019 30.44 17.44 -16.76
N PRO A 1020 29.18 16.96 -16.69
CA PRO A 1020 28.84 15.61 -17.13
C PRO A 1020 29.12 15.43 -18.63
N HIS A 1021 29.83 14.35 -19.00
CA HIS A 1021 30.20 14.00 -20.39
C HIS A 1021 29.01 13.87 -21.36
#